data_AF-A0A9X7U6P2-F1
#
_entry.id   AF-A0A9X7U6P2-F1
#
_cell.length_a   1.000
_cell.length_b   1.000
_cell.length_c   1.000
_cell.angle_alpha   90.00
_cell.angle_beta   90.00
_cell.angle_gamma   90.00
#
_symmetry.space_group_name_H-M   'P 1'
#
loop_
_entity.id
_entity.type
_entity.pdbx_description
1 polymer ?
#
loop_
_entity_poly.entity_id
_entity_poly.type
_entity_poly.pdbx_seq_one_letter_code
_entity_poly.pdbx_strand_id
1 'polypeptide(L)'
;MALPPTDISRKMRKLIKDELSAELTVPGSGVQVSADNVLDGETKVSMTAGERETIPQAEQAAALGSEQPNLFTEGELNFTVKTLITGNADTSAGSVDGLGCWVLTAAAGTQKSYTRRFPRGSLGDATIVSASVHILSVSPASAGTGKARWVLIQRTAALAEITRQEIQIADQGGLSEPARVQMAAVALDANCAYIDYYFDLSAIGADARTMRFRDMLFARGRNPYFRPPPLAVPKTVYIGPAGSDAAAGTRAAPLATLNAAADMLKGDGQIVILSGSYSWTSSAFRLEPTKVLGHIEIMGERGGSPTGYDVLPIIYCSAKLAGITKTPGYTKVYQVAVASPGAFANFNYAYQDGVADPRTAVTGDEALFPQLRGRSYWLAATCRLMRTTATTLAAACAEIDAAGGDDPRAFVDATTLYFSVAGGGDATGASIYYAAAAGMIAAGTKGASGRVSIADLDIRYGGLDLTPFRDARIERSRIIGAKTDVVSYFKLSYHDLEVSCGGALIALTGDGLNGHLGAQLAGGELLSHHNNDDGLSPHEGSVGNPCDSGLIAYNGGSAIAVAYGANCVVGGGALISYRNQRRADPNNGALRYKPGAFCVVGDPTEDGHGGDGGVSTNAIFNRCVSIEDYTSFYSDDATGDRAYGWAIGCQALRPSTMAYNLTKATGCAYTGTSAARHARTVVETPSPVV
;
A
#
# COMPACT_ATOMS: atom_id res chain seq x y z
N MET A 1 14.91 27.25 15.28
CA MET A 1 15.73 27.90 14.22
C MET A 1 16.12 26.82 13.23
N ALA A 2 15.64 26.89 12.00
CA ALA A 2 15.99 25.92 10.96
C ALA A 2 17.42 26.20 10.46
N LEU A 3 18.30 25.21 10.53
CA LEU A 3 19.62 25.29 9.92
C LEU A 3 19.49 25.09 8.40
N PRO A 4 20.25 25.82 7.57
CA PRO A 4 20.17 25.70 6.12
C PRO A 4 20.88 24.42 5.63
N PRO A 5 20.50 23.88 4.46
CA PRO A 5 21.13 22.71 3.87
C PRO A 5 22.62 22.99 3.60
N THR A 6 23.48 22.05 4.00
CA THR A 6 24.94 22.16 3.85
C THR A 6 25.37 22.28 2.38
N ASP A 7 26.29 23.21 2.14
CA ASP A 7 26.92 23.64 0.86
C ASP A 7 27.45 22.49 -0.04
N ILE A 8 27.57 21.28 0.49
CA ILE A 8 28.09 20.09 -0.19
C ILE A 8 27.11 19.56 -1.27
N SER A 9 25.81 19.55 -1.01
CA SER A 9 24.82 19.00 -1.96
C SER A 9 24.62 19.89 -3.20
N ARG A 10 24.82 21.21 -3.05
CA ARG A 10 24.78 22.17 -4.16
C ARG A 10 26.02 22.06 -5.04
N LYS A 11 27.19 21.80 -4.45
CA LYS A 11 28.47 21.64 -5.18
C LYS A 11 28.52 20.35 -6.01
N MET A 12 28.00 19.22 -5.50
CA MET A 12 27.93 17.96 -6.27
C MET A 12 26.94 18.04 -7.45
N ARG A 13 25.77 18.67 -7.28
CA ARG A 13 24.82 18.86 -8.40
C ARG A 13 25.37 19.75 -9.50
N LYS A 14 26.20 20.73 -9.13
CA LYS A 14 26.88 21.61 -10.10
C LYS A 14 27.98 20.85 -10.86
N LEU A 15 28.78 20.03 -10.17
CA LEU A 15 29.84 19.24 -10.80
C LEU A 15 29.30 18.26 -11.86
N ILE A 16 28.21 17.55 -11.52
CA ILE A 16 27.55 16.60 -12.44
C ILE A 16 26.95 17.32 -13.66
N LYS A 17 26.40 18.53 -13.44
CA LYS A 17 25.83 19.35 -14.53
C LYS A 17 26.92 19.91 -15.44
N ASP A 18 28.07 20.27 -14.89
CA ASP A 18 29.18 20.84 -15.65
C ASP A 18 29.94 19.76 -16.47
N GLU A 19 30.03 18.51 -15.99
CA GLU A 19 30.64 17.39 -16.74
C GLU A 19 29.74 16.86 -17.88
N LEU A 20 28.43 16.70 -17.65
CA LEU A 20 27.49 16.21 -18.67
C LEU A 20 27.25 17.19 -19.82
N SER A 21 27.49 18.49 -19.60
CA SER A 21 27.36 19.53 -20.62
C SER A 21 28.50 19.50 -21.65
N ALA A 22 29.63 18.87 -21.33
CA ALA A 22 30.84 18.89 -22.16
C ALA A 22 30.90 17.77 -23.21
N GLU A 23 30.14 16.67 -23.04
CA GLU A 23 30.22 15.50 -23.94
C GLU A 23 29.14 15.43 -25.04
N LEU A 24 28.16 16.32 -25.05
CA LEU A 24 27.02 16.27 -26.00
C LEU A 24 26.97 17.49 -26.91
N THR A 25 27.95 17.60 -27.82
CA THR A 25 27.82 18.47 -29.01
C THR A 25 28.12 17.65 -30.26
N VAL A 26 27.07 17.23 -30.99
CA VAL A 26 27.22 16.67 -32.34
C VAL A 26 27.09 17.81 -33.35
N PRO A 27 28.13 18.15 -34.13
CA PRO A 27 28.06 19.25 -35.08
C PRO A 27 27.09 18.93 -36.23
N GLY A 28 26.08 19.79 -36.43
CA GLY A 28 25.30 19.85 -37.68
C GLY A 28 23.83 19.42 -37.65
N SER A 29 23.23 19.04 -36.52
CA SER A 29 21.85 18.53 -36.51
C SER A 29 20.76 19.54 -36.12
N GLY A 30 21.09 20.73 -35.59
CA GLY A 30 20.09 21.74 -35.23
C GLY A 30 19.10 21.33 -34.13
N VAL A 31 19.32 20.20 -33.45
CA VAL A 31 18.48 19.73 -32.33
C VAL A 31 19.14 20.11 -31.01
N GLN A 32 18.51 20.99 -30.23
CA GLN A 32 18.88 21.23 -28.83
C GLN A 32 18.15 20.21 -27.94
N VAL A 33 18.91 19.36 -27.25
CA VAL A 33 18.39 18.52 -26.16
C VAL A 33 18.75 19.22 -24.85
N SER A 34 17.75 19.72 -24.12
CA SER A 34 17.98 20.28 -22.77
C SER A 34 18.22 19.14 -21.77
N ALA A 35 19.25 19.29 -20.93
CA ALA A 35 19.65 18.31 -19.92
C ALA A 35 18.56 17.92 -18.91
N ASP A 36 17.48 18.70 -18.82
CA ASP A 36 16.36 18.42 -17.94
C ASP A 36 15.58 17.14 -18.33
N ASN A 37 15.71 16.65 -19.57
CA ASN A 37 14.95 15.48 -20.06
C ASN A 37 15.62 14.11 -19.82
N VAL A 38 16.86 14.07 -19.31
CA VAL A 38 17.62 12.82 -19.14
C VAL A 38 17.48 12.24 -17.72
N LEU A 39 17.08 13.05 -16.74
CA LEU A 39 16.94 12.61 -15.35
C LEU A 39 15.62 11.90 -15.03
N ASP A 40 14.65 11.89 -15.95
CA ASP A 40 13.30 11.34 -15.71
C ASP A 40 12.96 10.07 -16.51
N GLY A 41 13.92 9.44 -17.19
CA GLY A 41 13.80 8.03 -17.62
C GLY A 41 12.70 7.67 -18.64
N GLU A 42 12.13 8.61 -19.38
CA GLU A 42 11.19 8.29 -20.47
C GLU A 42 11.78 8.55 -21.87
N THR A 43 12.32 7.49 -22.48
CA THR A 43 12.61 7.46 -23.92
C THR A 43 11.44 6.80 -24.64
N LYS A 44 10.56 7.57 -25.29
CA LYS A 44 9.50 7.01 -26.16
C LYS A 44 10.00 6.86 -27.60
N VAL A 45 10.18 5.60 -28.01
CA VAL A 45 10.40 5.17 -29.40
C VAL A 45 9.04 4.94 -30.09
N SER A 46 8.93 5.34 -31.34
CA SER A 46 7.74 5.26 -32.19
C SER A 46 7.41 3.84 -32.67
N MET A 47 6.11 3.51 -32.72
CA MET A 47 5.55 2.40 -33.50
C MET A 47 4.42 2.85 -34.45
N THR A 48 4.14 1.95 -35.39
CA THR A 48 3.64 2.07 -36.78
C THR A 48 2.14 2.33 -36.95
N ALA A 49 1.78 2.63 -38.21
CA ALA A 49 0.53 3.23 -38.67
C ALA A 49 -0.75 2.43 -38.41
N GLY A 50 -1.71 3.11 -37.80
CA GLY A 50 -3.09 2.71 -37.54
C GLY A 50 -3.69 3.70 -36.55
N GLU A 51 -4.13 4.86 -37.06
CA GLU A 51 -4.89 5.92 -36.38
C GLU A 51 -4.21 6.59 -35.16
N ARG A 52 -3.49 7.69 -35.40
CA ARG A 52 -3.09 8.64 -34.35
C ARG A 52 -4.10 9.77 -34.26
N GLU A 53 -4.86 9.83 -33.15
CA GLU A 53 -5.03 11.15 -32.51
C GLU A 53 -3.61 11.71 -32.34
N THR A 54 -3.37 12.92 -32.85
CA THR A 54 -2.07 13.55 -32.63
C THR A 54 -1.85 13.59 -31.12
N ILE A 55 -0.71 13.09 -30.64
CA ILE A 55 -0.34 12.96 -29.21
C ILE A 55 -0.74 14.19 -28.36
N PRO A 56 -0.69 15.45 -28.86
CA PRO A 56 -1.19 16.62 -28.14
C PRO A 56 -2.68 16.59 -27.76
N GLN A 57 -3.54 15.89 -28.52
CA GLN A 57 -4.99 15.86 -28.28
C GLN A 57 -5.40 14.92 -27.14
N ALA A 58 -4.75 13.77 -27.01
CA ALA A 58 -5.02 12.85 -25.90
C ALA A 58 -4.58 13.46 -24.55
N GLU A 59 -3.42 14.12 -24.53
CA GLU A 59 -2.94 14.86 -23.36
C GLU A 59 -3.84 16.05 -23.02
N GLN A 60 -4.30 16.81 -24.02
CA GLN A 60 -5.28 17.89 -23.81
C GLN A 60 -6.64 17.35 -23.35
N ALA A 61 -7.11 16.22 -23.86
CA ALA A 61 -8.37 15.60 -23.47
C ALA A 61 -8.34 15.15 -22.00
N ALA A 62 -7.21 14.63 -21.52
CA ALA A 62 -7.01 14.26 -20.11
C ALA A 62 -7.02 15.50 -19.20
N ALA A 63 -6.31 16.57 -19.56
CA ALA A 63 -6.32 17.82 -18.80
C ALA A 63 -7.72 18.46 -18.72
N LEU A 64 -8.50 18.35 -19.79
CA LEU A 64 -9.86 18.91 -19.87
C LEU A 64 -10.93 18.04 -19.19
N GLY A 65 -10.65 16.77 -18.89
CA GLY A 65 -11.62 15.84 -18.32
C GLY A 65 -12.17 16.28 -16.95
N SER A 66 -11.33 16.93 -16.14
CA SER A 66 -11.71 17.46 -14.83
C SER A 66 -12.40 18.83 -14.91
N GLU A 67 -11.91 19.71 -15.77
CA GLU A 67 -12.44 21.07 -15.90
C GLU A 67 -13.73 21.14 -16.73
N GLN A 68 -13.87 20.27 -17.72
CA GLN A 68 -14.96 20.30 -18.68
C GLN A 68 -15.50 18.88 -18.88
N PRO A 69 -16.06 18.21 -17.87
CA PRO A 69 -16.43 16.79 -18.00
C PRO A 69 -17.43 16.53 -19.14
N ASN A 70 -17.28 15.38 -19.81
CA ASN A 70 -18.29 14.91 -20.77
C ASN A 70 -19.56 14.51 -20.00
N LEU A 71 -20.71 15.03 -20.41
CA LEU A 71 -22.00 14.82 -19.75
C LEU A 71 -22.73 13.55 -20.21
N PHE A 72 -22.26 12.89 -21.27
CA PHE A 72 -22.73 11.54 -21.60
C PHE A 72 -22.22 10.54 -20.57
N THR A 73 -23.08 9.64 -20.10
CA THR A 73 -22.68 8.55 -19.21
C THR A 73 -21.87 7.48 -19.92
N GLU A 74 -21.10 6.68 -19.18
CA GLU A 74 -20.35 5.56 -19.74
C GLU A 74 -21.27 4.57 -20.47
N GLY A 75 -22.45 4.28 -19.92
CA GLY A 75 -23.43 3.40 -20.56
C GLY A 75 -23.96 3.93 -21.90
N GLU A 76 -24.10 5.26 -22.04
CA GLU A 76 -24.51 5.89 -23.30
C GLU A 76 -23.39 5.83 -24.36
N LEU A 77 -22.12 5.91 -23.95
CA LEU A 77 -20.98 5.81 -24.87
C LEU A 77 -20.62 4.37 -25.22
N ASN A 78 -20.90 3.42 -24.34
CA ASN A 78 -20.70 1.98 -24.54
C ASN A 78 -21.94 1.27 -25.10
N PHE A 79 -22.94 2.02 -25.57
CA PHE A 79 -24.13 1.51 -26.27
C PHE A 79 -25.02 0.57 -25.44
N THR A 80 -24.95 0.66 -24.11
CA THR A 80 -25.71 -0.19 -23.16
C THR A 80 -26.93 0.51 -22.57
N VAL A 81 -26.95 1.84 -22.55
CA VAL A 81 -28.06 2.65 -22.04
C VAL A 81 -28.64 3.52 -23.15
N LYS A 82 -29.97 3.44 -23.33
CA LYS A 82 -30.72 4.33 -24.23
C LYS A 82 -31.43 5.41 -23.42
N THR A 83 -30.98 6.66 -23.51
CA THR A 83 -31.65 7.79 -22.87
C THR A 83 -32.44 8.57 -23.91
N LEU A 84 -33.73 8.24 -24.09
CA LEU A 84 -34.63 8.86 -25.08
C LEU A 84 -35.70 9.69 -24.37
N ILE A 85 -35.91 10.94 -24.83
CA ILE A 85 -36.91 11.86 -24.27
C ILE A 85 -38.30 11.63 -24.90
N THR A 86 -38.38 11.45 -26.23
CA THR A 86 -39.64 11.21 -26.96
C THR A 86 -39.38 10.93 -28.45
N GLY A 87 -40.15 10.02 -29.05
CA GLY A 87 -40.38 9.94 -30.51
C GLY A 87 -39.61 8.84 -31.25
N ASN A 88 -40.36 7.83 -31.70
CA ASN A 88 -40.16 6.99 -32.89
C ASN A 88 -38.74 6.54 -33.33
N ALA A 89 -37.78 6.36 -32.42
CA ALA A 89 -36.40 6.00 -32.78
C ALA A 89 -36.02 4.58 -32.36
N ASP A 90 -35.79 3.70 -33.34
CA ASP A 90 -35.00 2.48 -33.16
C ASP A 90 -33.52 2.86 -33.28
N THR A 91 -32.93 3.41 -32.23
CA THR A 91 -31.46 3.32 -32.12
C THR A 91 -31.11 1.94 -31.59
N SER A 92 -30.18 1.25 -32.24
CA SER A 92 -29.65 -0.03 -31.77
C SER A 92 -28.13 0.05 -31.60
N ALA A 93 -27.58 -0.82 -30.75
CA ALA A 93 -26.15 -1.05 -30.75
C ALA A 93 -25.77 -1.81 -32.04
N GLY A 94 -24.60 -1.51 -32.59
CA GLY A 94 -24.04 -2.21 -33.73
C GLY A 94 -22.53 -2.04 -33.79
N SER A 95 -21.92 -2.51 -34.86
CA SER A 95 -20.48 -2.34 -35.09
C SER A 95 -20.18 -2.06 -36.56
N VAL A 96 -19.10 -1.30 -36.80
CA VAL A 96 -18.46 -1.15 -38.12
C VAL A 96 -16.99 -1.53 -37.92
N ASP A 97 -16.51 -2.54 -38.64
CA ASP A 97 -15.12 -3.02 -38.57
C ASP A 97 -14.61 -3.28 -37.14
N GLY A 98 -15.47 -3.88 -36.31
CA GLY A 98 -15.16 -4.19 -34.90
C GLY A 98 -15.32 -3.02 -33.92
N LEU A 99 -15.56 -1.79 -34.42
CA LEU A 99 -15.85 -0.63 -33.58
C LEU A 99 -17.34 -0.58 -33.22
N GLY A 100 -17.64 -0.68 -31.92
CA GLY A 100 -19.00 -0.46 -31.41
C GLY A 100 -19.54 0.94 -31.76
N CYS A 101 -20.83 1.03 -32.07
CA CYS A 101 -21.51 2.28 -32.42
C CYS A 101 -23.02 2.25 -32.13
N TRP A 102 -23.63 3.43 -32.11
CA TRP A 102 -25.07 3.60 -32.26
C TRP A 102 -25.45 3.53 -33.74
N VAL A 103 -26.55 2.85 -34.03
CA VAL A 103 -27.15 2.73 -35.36
C VAL A 103 -28.51 3.40 -35.34
N LEU A 104 -28.74 4.37 -36.22
CA LEU A 104 -30.04 5.02 -36.43
C LEU A 104 -30.52 4.70 -37.85
N THR A 105 -31.64 4.01 -37.99
CA THR A 105 -32.17 3.56 -39.30
C THR A 105 -33.55 4.16 -39.58
N ALA A 106 -33.67 4.86 -40.70
CA ALA A 106 -34.93 5.38 -41.25
C ALA A 106 -35.37 4.52 -42.45
N ALA A 107 -36.58 3.94 -42.38
CA ALA A 107 -37.17 3.25 -43.52
C ALA A 107 -37.52 4.22 -44.65
N ALA A 108 -37.66 3.72 -45.88
CA ALA A 108 -38.10 4.50 -47.03
C ALA A 108 -39.41 5.27 -46.74
N GLY A 109 -39.46 6.53 -47.15
CA GLY A 109 -40.55 7.47 -46.85
C GLY A 109 -40.64 7.94 -45.39
N THR A 110 -39.69 7.60 -44.52
CA THR A 110 -39.75 7.95 -43.08
C THR A 110 -38.62 8.85 -42.63
N GLN A 111 -38.83 9.45 -41.46
CA GLN A 111 -37.85 10.25 -40.74
C GLN A 111 -37.68 9.67 -39.33
N LYS A 112 -36.43 9.61 -38.87
CA LYS A 112 -36.05 9.08 -37.56
C LYS A 112 -35.07 10.02 -36.89
N SER A 113 -35.23 10.19 -35.59
CA SER A 113 -34.40 11.10 -34.82
C SER A 113 -33.95 10.50 -33.50
N TYR A 114 -32.69 10.69 -33.13
CA TYR A 114 -32.22 10.45 -31.76
C TYR A 114 -32.19 11.77 -31.00
N THR A 115 -32.61 11.79 -29.73
CA THR A 115 -32.59 13.00 -28.92
C THR A 115 -32.18 12.70 -27.49
N ARG A 116 -31.09 13.34 -27.05
CA ARG A 116 -30.66 13.39 -25.65
C ARG A 116 -30.79 14.81 -25.13
N ARG A 117 -31.58 15.02 -24.08
CA ARG A 117 -31.74 16.35 -23.43
C ARG A 117 -30.85 16.48 -22.22
N PHE A 118 -30.10 17.57 -22.12
CA PHE A 118 -29.30 17.93 -20.95
C PHE A 118 -29.94 19.12 -20.22
N PRO A 119 -30.16 19.04 -18.89
CA PRO A 119 -30.61 20.18 -18.11
C PRO A 119 -29.49 21.23 -18.03
N ARG A 120 -29.82 22.52 -18.16
CA ARG A 120 -28.86 23.63 -18.06
C ARG A 120 -28.04 23.60 -16.77
N GLY A 121 -28.64 23.12 -15.67
CA GLY A 121 -27.97 22.97 -14.37
C GLY A 121 -26.76 22.01 -14.39
N SER A 122 -26.73 21.03 -15.29
CA SER A 122 -25.57 20.12 -15.44
C SER A 122 -24.30 20.79 -15.96
N LEU A 123 -24.42 22.02 -16.49
CA LEU A 123 -23.32 22.80 -17.04
C LEU A 123 -22.75 23.83 -16.05
N GLY A 124 -23.29 23.91 -14.82
CA GLY A 124 -22.86 24.89 -13.81
C GLY A 124 -23.07 26.34 -14.25
N ASP A 125 -22.05 27.17 -14.08
CA ASP A 125 -22.02 28.60 -14.46
C ASP A 125 -21.59 28.86 -15.91
N ALA A 126 -21.41 27.81 -16.72
CA ALA A 126 -20.90 27.95 -18.07
C ALA A 126 -21.76 28.88 -18.95
N THR A 127 -21.12 29.76 -19.73
CA THR A 127 -21.78 30.61 -20.73
C THR A 127 -21.63 30.06 -22.15
N ILE A 128 -20.81 29.01 -22.31
CA ILE A 128 -20.44 28.41 -23.58
C ILE A 128 -20.37 26.89 -23.41
N VAL A 129 -20.81 26.15 -24.42
CA VAL A 129 -20.68 24.69 -24.52
C VAL A 129 -19.97 24.28 -25.80
N SER A 130 -19.43 23.06 -25.79
CA SER A 130 -18.91 22.40 -26.97
C SER A 130 -19.42 20.98 -27.03
N ALA A 131 -19.50 20.46 -28.25
CA ALA A 131 -19.96 19.12 -28.53
C ALA A 131 -19.19 18.52 -29.70
N SER A 132 -19.11 17.19 -29.73
CA SER A 132 -18.59 16.45 -30.88
C SER A 132 -19.19 15.05 -30.99
N VAL A 133 -19.02 14.44 -32.15
CA VAL A 133 -19.38 13.06 -32.45
C VAL A 133 -18.47 12.51 -33.55
N HIS A 134 -18.18 11.21 -33.50
CA HIS A 134 -17.60 10.48 -34.62
C HIS A 134 -18.71 9.82 -35.46
N ILE A 135 -18.80 10.21 -36.74
CA ILE A 135 -19.68 9.58 -37.72
C ILE A 135 -18.86 8.52 -38.46
N LEU A 136 -19.30 7.27 -38.36
CA LEU A 136 -18.63 6.12 -38.99
C LEU A 136 -19.14 5.88 -40.41
N SER A 137 -20.45 6.04 -40.62
CA SER A 137 -21.05 5.87 -41.95
C SER A 137 -22.43 6.51 -42.00
N VAL A 138 -22.80 7.03 -43.17
CA VAL A 138 -24.18 7.41 -43.50
C VAL A 138 -24.49 6.87 -44.87
N SER A 139 -25.48 5.96 -44.97
CA SER A 139 -25.84 5.38 -46.26
C SER A 139 -26.32 6.47 -47.23
N PRO A 140 -25.98 6.35 -48.53
CA PRO A 140 -26.30 7.35 -49.53
C PRO A 140 -27.81 7.54 -49.66
N ALA A 141 -28.25 8.77 -49.93
CA ALA A 141 -29.61 9.07 -50.33
C ALA A 141 -29.79 8.79 -51.83
N SER A 142 -30.94 8.23 -52.22
CA SER A 142 -31.40 8.29 -53.61
C SER A 142 -31.47 9.76 -54.04
N ALA A 143 -31.12 10.07 -55.29
CA ALA A 143 -30.95 11.44 -55.79
C ALA A 143 -32.08 12.39 -55.36
N GLY A 144 -31.77 13.31 -54.42
CA GLY A 144 -32.46 14.60 -54.32
C GLY A 144 -33.25 14.96 -53.05
N THR A 145 -33.39 14.15 -51.99
CA THR A 145 -34.25 14.59 -50.85
C THR A 145 -33.90 14.13 -49.43
N GLY A 146 -33.10 13.09 -49.21
CA GLY A 146 -32.78 12.62 -47.85
C GLY A 146 -31.78 13.52 -47.11
N LYS A 147 -32.07 13.90 -45.86
CA LYS A 147 -31.15 14.69 -45.00
C LYS A 147 -30.62 13.86 -43.83
N ALA A 148 -29.33 14.00 -43.56
CA ALA A 148 -28.68 13.53 -42.33
C ALA A 148 -28.10 14.75 -41.63
N ARG A 149 -28.48 14.99 -40.37
CA ARG A 149 -28.03 16.18 -39.63
C ARG A 149 -27.83 15.89 -38.15
N TRP A 150 -26.94 16.67 -37.57
CA TRP A 150 -26.74 16.77 -36.13
C TRP A 150 -27.02 18.19 -35.68
N VAL A 151 -27.83 18.34 -34.63
CA VAL A 151 -28.36 19.61 -34.17
C VAL A 151 -28.18 19.72 -32.65
N LEU A 152 -27.78 20.91 -32.19
CA LEU A 152 -27.93 21.33 -30.80
C LEU A 152 -29.05 22.36 -30.72
N ILE A 153 -30.08 22.07 -29.92
CA ILE A 153 -31.24 22.96 -29.75
C ILE A 153 -31.29 23.44 -28.31
N GLN A 154 -31.23 24.75 -28.09
CA GLN A 154 -31.46 25.33 -26.76
C GLN A 154 -32.94 25.59 -26.57
N ARG A 155 -33.47 25.22 -25.40
CA ARG A 155 -34.90 25.31 -25.11
C ARG A 155 -35.16 26.00 -23.78
N THR A 156 -36.32 26.67 -23.70
CA THR A 156 -36.85 27.22 -22.45
C THR A 156 -37.37 26.10 -21.53
N ALA A 157 -37.76 26.46 -20.31
CA ALA A 157 -38.38 25.52 -19.37
C ALA A 157 -39.70 24.92 -19.91
N ALA A 158 -40.43 25.67 -20.75
CA ALA A 158 -41.63 25.23 -21.46
C ALA A 158 -41.32 24.45 -22.75
N LEU A 159 -40.05 24.09 -22.98
CA LEU A 159 -39.54 23.36 -24.14
C LEU A 159 -39.65 24.09 -25.49
N ALA A 160 -39.94 25.40 -25.47
CA ALA A 160 -39.89 26.23 -26.66
C ALA A 160 -38.44 26.36 -27.15
N GLU A 161 -38.21 26.23 -28.45
CA GLU A 161 -36.90 26.43 -29.08
C GLU A 161 -36.48 27.90 -28.97
N ILE A 162 -35.26 28.13 -28.50
CA ILE A 162 -34.63 29.46 -28.39
C ILE A 162 -33.71 29.66 -29.60
N THR A 163 -32.78 28.73 -29.78
CA THR A 163 -31.80 28.76 -30.87
C THR A 163 -31.40 27.34 -31.26
N ARG A 164 -30.91 27.21 -32.49
CA ARG A 164 -30.44 25.95 -33.07
C ARG A 164 -29.08 26.14 -33.73
N GLN A 165 -28.18 25.20 -33.48
CA GLN A 165 -26.94 25.01 -34.24
C GLN A 165 -27.05 23.69 -34.98
N GLU A 166 -26.79 23.68 -36.29
CA GLU A 166 -26.99 22.51 -37.14
C GLU A 166 -25.77 22.27 -38.01
N ILE A 167 -25.35 21.01 -38.10
CA ILE A 167 -24.37 20.53 -39.07
C ILE A 167 -25.03 19.48 -39.95
N GLN A 168 -25.01 19.71 -41.25
CA GLN A 168 -25.41 18.72 -42.23
C GLN A 168 -24.29 17.67 -42.39
N ILE A 169 -24.64 16.41 -42.21
CA ILE A 169 -23.72 15.29 -42.34
C ILE A 169 -23.80 14.82 -43.79
N ALA A 170 -22.66 14.88 -44.49
CA ALA A 170 -22.58 14.40 -45.86
C ALA A 170 -22.81 12.88 -45.92
N ASP A 171 -23.34 12.41 -47.05
CA ASP A 171 -23.45 10.99 -47.33
C ASP A 171 -22.03 10.40 -47.41
N GLN A 172 -21.80 9.31 -46.67
CA GLN A 172 -20.49 8.66 -46.56
C GLN A 172 -20.69 7.17 -46.79
N GLY A 173 -20.46 6.76 -48.04
CA GLY A 173 -20.51 5.37 -48.45
C GLY A 173 -19.32 4.59 -47.89
N GLY A 174 -19.42 4.12 -46.63
CA GLY A 174 -18.37 3.32 -45.98
C GLY A 174 -17.07 4.09 -45.71
N LEU A 175 -16.21 3.53 -44.87
CA LEU A 175 -15.02 4.19 -44.33
C LEU A 175 -13.89 4.29 -45.36
N SER A 176 -13.49 5.51 -45.69
CA SER A 176 -12.06 5.80 -45.93
C SER A 176 -11.44 6.60 -44.79
N GLU A 177 -12.20 7.46 -44.10
CA GLU A 177 -11.83 8.07 -42.81
C GLU A 177 -13.10 8.43 -42.01
N PRO A 178 -13.26 8.01 -40.73
CA PRO A 178 -14.36 8.44 -39.88
C PRO A 178 -14.42 9.97 -39.77
N ALA A 179 -15.58 10.58 -40.00
CA ALA A 179 -15.70 12.03 -39.91
C ALA A 179 -16.01 12.46 -38.47
N ARG A 180 -15.07 13.20 -37.88
CA ARG A 180 -15.32 13.92 -36.63
C ARG A 180 -16.07 15.20 -36.91
N VAL A 181 -17.28 15.31 -36.35
CA VAL A 181 -18.12 16.49 -36.47
C VAL A 181 -18.12 17.22 -35.13
N GLN A 182 -17.94 18.54 -35.15
CA GLN A 182 -17.74 19.35 -33.94
C GLN A 182 -18.55 20.65 -33.97
N MET A 183 -19.14 20.99 -32.83
CA MET A 183 -19.70 22.31 -32.55
C MET A 183 -18.89 22.91 -31.40
N ALA A 184 -17.97 23.82 -31.71
CA ALA A 184 -17.11 24.45 -30.73
C ALA A 184 -17.66 25.81 -30.29
N ALA A 185 -17.57 26.09 -28.99
CA ALA A 185 -17.84 27.39 -28.40
C ALA A 185 -19.26 27.95 -28.68
N VAL A 186 -20.28 27.11 -28.60
CA VAL A 186 -21.69 27.50 -28.73
C VAL A 186 -22.12 28.33 -27.52
N ALA A 187 -22.49 29.59 -27.73
CA ALA A 187 -22.98 30.47 -26.68
C ALA A 187 -24.33 29.98 -26.12
N LEU A 188 -24.47 29.94 -24.80
CA LEU A 188 -25.72 29.61 -24.12
C LEU A 188 -26.59 30.86 -23.94
N ASP A 189 -27.85 30.75 -24.31
CA ASP A 189 -28.84 31.79 -24.02
C ASP A 189 -29.16 31.84 -22.52
N ALA A 190 -29.38 33.04 -21.98
CA ALA A 190 -29.69 33.23 -20.56
C ALA A 190 -31.01 32.54 -20.14
N ASN A 191 -31.96 32.35 -21.06
CA ASN A 191 -33.24 31.68 -20.82
C ASN A 191 -33.20 30.17 -21.10
N CYS A 192 -32.03 29.63 -21.46
CA CYS A 192 -31.87 28.21 -21.73
C CYS A 192 -32.06 27.38 -20.45
N ALA A 193 -33.08 26.52 -20.44
CA ALA A 193 -33.31 25.53 -19.39
C ALA A 193 -32.81 24.13 -19.80
N TYR A 194 -32.78 23.84 -21.10
CA TYR A 194 -32.40 22.55 -21.64
C TYR A 194 -31.62 22.69 -22.96
N ILE A 195 -30.70 21.77 -23.20
CA ILE A 195 -30.04 21.60 -24.50
C ILE A 195 -30.36 20.21 -25.03
N ASP A 196 -30.94 20.12 -26.22
CA ASP A 196 -31.16 18.87 -26.92
C ASP A 196 -30.00 18.59 -27.88
N TYR A 197 -29.38 17.44 -27.68
CA TYR A 197 -28.41 16.83 -28.57
C TYR A 197 -29.14 15.86 -29.50
N TYR A 198 -29.26 16.26 -30.77
CA TYR A 198 -30.28 15.73 -31.67
C TYR A 198 -29.65 15.24 -32.98
N PHE A 199 -29.87 13.97 -33.35
CA PHE A 199 -29.61 13.49 -34.71
C PHE A 199 -30.92 13.32 -35.44
N ASP A 200 -30.91 13.61 -36.73
CA ASP A 200 -32.06 13.40 -37.60
C ASP A 200 -31.63 12.82 -38.94
N LEU A 201 -32.34 11.75 -39.32
CA LEU A 201 -32.11 10.98 -40.51
C LEU A 201 -33.43 10.82 -41.25
N SER A 202 -33.47 11.37 -42.45
CA SER A 202 -34.64 11.35 -43.32
C SER A 202 -34.35 10.56 -44.60
N ALA A 203 -35.22 9.61 -44.91
CA ALA A 203 -35.18 8.74 -46.06
C ALA A 203 -36.41 9.01 -46.95
N ILE A 204 -36.47 10.18 -47.60
CA ILE A 204 -37.63 10.61 -48.42
C ILE A 204 -37.75 9.82 -49.74
N GLY A 205 -36.72 9.08 -50.14
CA GLY A 205 -36.71 8.20 -51.32
C GLY A 205 -37.22 6.78 -51.06
N ALA A 206 -37.06 5.91 -52.07
CA ALA A 206 -37.46 4.50 -52.02
C ALA A 206 -36.51 3.63 -51.16
N ASP A 207 -35.36 4.17 -50.77
CA ASP A 207 -34.32 3.44 -50.04
C ASP A 207 -34.32 3.82 -48.56
N ALA A 208 -34.16 2.81 -47.70
CA ALA A 208 -33.90 3.03 -46.28
C ALA A 208 -32.52 3.67 -46.09
N ARG A 209 -32.37 4.47 -45.03
CA ARG A 209 -31.11 5.09 -44.66
C ARG A 209 -30.65 4.66 -43.28
N THR A 210 -29.34 4.55 -43.10
CA THR A 210 -28.72 4.24 -41.82
C THR A 210 -27.56 5.19 -41.54
N MET A 211 -27.53 5.73 -40.33
CA MET A 211 -26.42 6.51 -39.76
C MET A 211 -25.79 5.71 -38.62
N ARG A 212 -24.46 5.65 -38.60
CA ARG A 212 -23.69 5.01 -37.52
C ARG A 212 -22.75 6.00 -36.88
N PHE A 213 -22.81 6.15 -35.56
CA PHE A 213 -22.08 7.16 -34.82
C PHE A 213 -21.61 6.67 -33.44
N ARG A 214 -20.53 7.27 -32.92
CA ARG A 214 -19.93 6.95 -31.62
C ARG A 214 -19.21 8.16 -31.02
N ASP A 215 -18.60 7.97 -29.85
CA ASP A 215 -17.73 8.96 -29.19
C ASP A 215 -18.41 10.34 -29.06
N MET A 216 -19.63 10.34 -28.53
CA MET A 216 -20.39 11.58 -28.33
C MET A 216 -19.80 12.38 -27.16
N LEU A 217 -19.63 13.68 -27.38
CA LEU A 217 -19.23 14.64 -26.35
C LEU A 217 -20.29 15.72 -26.23
N PHE A 218 -20.68 16.03 -25.01
CA PHE A 218 -21.33 17.28 -24.67
C PHE A 218 -20.73 17.81 -23.37
N ALA A 219 -20.17 19.01 -23.38
CA ALA A 219 -19.46 19.54 -22.23
C ALA A 219 -19.47 21.08 -22.20
N ARG A 220 -19.19 21.65 -21.02
CA ARG A 220 -18.97 23.09 -20.87
C ARG A 220 -17.65 23.52 -21.51
N GLY A 221 -17.53 24.80 -21.84
CA GLY A 221 -16.30 25.40 -22.35
C GLY A 221 -16.16 25.34 -23.86
N ARG A 222 -14.95 25.66 -24.36
CA ARG A 222 -14.70 25.88 -25.79
C ARG A 222 -14.21 24.63 -26.53
N ASN A 223 -13.75 23.60 -25.82
CA ASN A 223 -13.01 22.49 -26.44
C ASN A 223 -13.94 21.35 -26.87
N PRO A 224 -14.10 21.08 -28.18
CA PRO A 224 -14.94 19.99 -28.69
C PRO A 224 -14.21 18.64 -28.72
N TYR A 225 -13.02 18.52 -28.11
CA TYR A 225 -12.27 17.27 -28.10
C TYR A 225 -12.98 16.24 -27.24
N PHE A 226 -13.34 15.12 -27.87
CA PHE A 226 -13.90 13.96 -27.20
C PHE A 226 -13.01 13.57 -26.03
N ARG A 227 -13.67 13.26 -24.92
CA ARG A 227 -13.08 12.74 -23.71
C ARG A 227 -14.12 11.82 -23.07
N PRO A 228 -13.69 10.72 -22.45
CA PRO A 228 -14.62 9.88 -21.72
C PRO A 228 -15.31 10.69 -20.61
N PRO A 229 -16.53 10.31 -20.18
CA PRO A 229 -17.12 10.87 -18.99
C PRO A 229 -16.14 10.77 -17.83
N PRO A 230 -16.21 11.71 -16.87
CA PRO A 230 -15.63 11.41 -15.58
C PRO A 230 -16.31 10.13 -15.10
N LEU A 231 -15.54 9.03 -15.05
CA LEU A 231 -15.96 7.89 -14.27
C LEU A 231 -16.27 8.47 -12.89
N ALA A 232 -17.50 8.29 -12.41
CA ALA A 232 -17.84 8.59 -11.04
C ALA A 232 -17.12 7.55 -10.17
N VAL A 233 -15.80 7.67 -10.12
CA VAL A 233 -14.94 6.86 -9.28
C VAL A 233 -15.26 7.33 -7.87
N PRO A 234 -15.87 6.47 -7.03
CA PRO A 234 -16.08 6.83 -5.64
C PRO A 234 -14.72 7.19 -5.05
N LYS A 235 -14.64 8.24 -4.24
CA LYS A 235 -13.40 8.58 -3.53
C LYS A 235 -13.23 7.78 -2.24
N THR A 236 -14.31 7.18 -1.76
CA THR A 236 -14.31 6.30 -0.59
C THR A 236 -15.16 5.07 -0.89
N VAL A 237 -14.64 3.89 -0.58
CA VAL A 237 -15.36 2.62 -0.62
C VAL A 237 -15.25 1.90 0.72
N TYR A 238 -16.23 1.05 1.03
CA TYR A 238 -16.31 0.35 2.31
C TYR A 238 -16.11 -1.15 2.11
N ILE A 239 -15.41 -1.79 3.05
CA ILE A 239 -15.26 -3.25 3.12
C ILE A 239 -15.88 -3.75 4.42
N GLY A 240 -16.72 -4.79 4.36
CA GLY A 240 -17.47 -5.32 5.51
C GLY A 240 -17.28 -6.83 5.68
N PRO A 241 -17.41 -7.40 6.90
CA PRO A 241 -17.22 -8.83 7.13
C PRO A 241 -18.21 -9.72 6.34
N ALA A 242 -19.40 -9.18 6.06
CA ALA A 242 -20.44 -9.80 5.22
C ALA A 242 -20.57 -9.10 3.85
N GLY A 243 -19.53 -8.40 3.41
CA GLY A 243 -19.51 -7.69 2.13
C GLY A 243 -19.51 -8.63 0.92
N SER A 244 -19.66 -8.05 -0.26
CA SER A 244 -19.59 -8.76 -1.54
C SER A 244 -18.88 -7.89 -2.57
N ASP A 245 -17.96 -8.47 -3.35
CA ASP A 245 -17.26 -7.73 -4.41
C ASP A 245 -18.15 -7.35 -5.59
N ALA A 246 -19.38 -7.88 -5.65
CA ALA A 246 -20.42 -7.44 -6.56
C ALA A 246 -21.24 -6.26 -6.03
N ALA A 247 -21.00 -5.82 -4.79
CA ALA A 247 -21.73 -4.71 -4.17
C ALA A 247 -21.24 -3.35 -4.66
N ALA A 248 -22.01 -2.30 -4.35
CA ALA A 248 -21.73 -0.93 -4.80
C ALA A 248 -20.57 -0.24 -4.04
N GLY A 249 -19.94 -0.91 -3.07
CA GLY A 249 -18.87 -0.35 -2.23
C GLY A 249 -19.31 0.80 -1.33
N THR A 250 -20.61 0.94 -1.09
CA THR A 250 -21.16 1.88 -0.11
C THR A 250 -21.16 1.26 1.28
N ARG A 251 -21.28 2.06 2.33
CA ARG A 251 -21.35 1.54 3.71
C ARG A 251 -22.48 0.52 3.92
N ALA A 252 -23.63 0.72 3.29
CA ALA A 252 -24.79 -0.18 3.39
C ALA A 252 -24.67 -1.43 2.51
N ALA A 253 -23.83 -1.39 1.47
CA ALA A 253 -23.55 -2.50 0.57
C ALA A 253 -22.02 -2.57 0.33
N PRO A 254 -21.24 -2.99 1.36
CA PRO A 254 -19.79 -2.93 1.32
C PRO A 254 -19.20 -4.07 0.48
N LEU A 255 -17.99 -3.85 -0.02
CA LEU A 255 -17.17 -4.85 -0.70
C LEU A 255 -16.65 -5.90 0.29
N ALA A 256 -16.14 -7.02 -0.23
CA ALA A 256 -15.51 -8.06 0.58
C ALA A 256 -13.97 -7.93 0.60
N THR A 257 -13.36 -7.41 -0.47
CA THR A 257 -11.91 -7.48 -0.69
C THR A 257 -11.22 -6.14 -0.92
N LEU A 258 -9.94 -6.07 -0.55
CA LEU A 258 -9.06 -4.93 -0.80
C LEU A 258 -8.85 -4.69 -2.30
N ASN A 259 -8.74 -5.78 -3.09
CA ASN A 259 -8.52 -5.69 -4.52
C ASN A 259 -9.75 -5.16 -5.27
N ALA A 260 -10.96 -5.62 -4.93
CA ALA A 260 -12.19 -5.06 -5.53
C ALA A 260 -12.35 -3.58 -5.18
N ALA A 261 -12.00 -3.21 -3.93
CA ALA A 261 -11.99 -1.82 -3.51
C ALA A 261 -10.99 -0.97 -4.30
N ALA A 262 -9.74 -1.43 -4.47
CA ALA A 262 -8.74 -0.73 -5.26
C ALA A 262 -9.15 -0.59 -6.75
N ASP A 263 -9.75 -1.63 -7.35
CA ASP A 263 -10.26 -1.58 -8.73
C ASP A 263 -11.42 -0.58 -8.89
N MET A 264 -12.31 -0.52 -7.90
CA MET A 264 -13.43 0.43 -7.87
C MET A 264 -12.92 1.87 -7.74
N LEU A 265 -11.88 2.09 -6.95
CA LEU A 265 -11.18 3.39 -6.80
C LEU A 265 -10.25 3.72 -7.96
N LYS A 266 -10.04 2.81 -8.93
CA LYS A 266 -9.04 2.95 -10.00
C LYS A 266 -7.63 3.24 -9.45
N GLY A 267 -7.32 2.66 -8.30
CA GLY A 267 -6.01 2.80 -7.66
C GLY A 267 -5.77 4.13 -6.94
N ASP A 268 -6.78 4.97 -6.72
CA ASP A 268 -6.66 6.26 -6.05
C ASP A 268 -7.92 6.63 -5.22
N GLY A 269 -7.80 6.68 -3.89
CA GLY A 269 -8.89 7.02 -2.98
C GLY A 269 -8.75 6.39 -1.59
N GLN A 270 -9.87 6.22 -0.91
CA GLN A 270 -9.94 5.71 0.47
C GLN A 270 -10.74 4.41 0.55
N ILE A 271 -10.22 3.45 1.31
CA ILE A 271 -10.87 2.20 1.67
C ILE A 271 -11.11 2.23 3.17
N VAL A 272 -12.38 2.15 3.58
CA VAL A 272 -12.77 2.06 4.99
C VAL A 272 -13.17 0.62 5.31
N ILE A 273 -12.42 -0.03 6.18
CA ILE A 273 -12.70 -1.37 6.68
C ILE A 273 -13.60 -1.24 7.90
N LEU A 274 -14.85 -1.70 7.79
CA LEU A 274 -15.82 -1.66 8.89
C LEU A 274 -15.34 -2.50 10.09
N SER A 275 -15.86 -2.21 11.28
CA SER A 275 -15.51 -3.00 12.47
C SER A 275 -15.89 -4.47 12.30
N GLY A 276 -14.97 -5.38 12.64
CA GLY A 276 -15.19 -6.82 12.56
C GLY A 276 -13.90 -7.62 12.39
N SER A 277 -14.07 -8.91 12.15
CA SER A 277 -12.98 -9.86 11.90
C SER A 277 -13.01 -10.31 10.46
N TYR A 278 -11.87 -10.28 9.79
CA TYR A 278 -11.71 -10.62 8.38
C TYR A 278 -10.74 -11.79 8.24
N SER A 279 -11.20 -12.88 7.64
CA SER A 279 -10.45 -14.14 7.52
C SER A 279 -9.77 -14.28 6.15
N TRP A 280 -8.57 -14.87 6.14
CA TRP A 280 -7.75 -15.11 4.95
C TRP A 280 -8.22 -16.23 4.01
N THR A 281 -9.35 -16.89 4.28
CA THR A 281 -9.69 -18.24 3.77
C THR A 281 -9.71 -18.43 2.24
N SER A 282 -9.50 -17.40 1.43
CA SER A 282 -9.18 -17.53 0.00
C SER A 282 -8.67 -16.22 -0.62
N SER A 283 -7.42 -15.78 -0.36
CA SER A 283 -6.74 -14.66 -1.07
C SER A 283 -7.45 -13.29 -1.09
N ALA A 284 -8.58 -13.15 -0.42
CA ALA A 284 -9.54 -12.07 -0.63
C ALA A 284 -9.13 -10.78 0.11
N PHE A 285 -8.47 -10.91 1.27
CA PHE A 285 -8.03 -9.75 2.05
C PHE A 285 -6.55 -9.40 1.82
N ARG A 286 -6.11 -9.48 0.57
CA ARG A 286 -4.77 -9.08 0.13
C ARG A 286 -4.86 -7.95 -0.89
N LEU A 287 -4.01 -6.94 -0.76
CA LEU A 287 -3.86 -5.89 -1.77
C LEU A 287 -2.68 -6.21 -2.70
N GLU A 288 -2.96 -6.28 -4.00
CA GLU A 288 -1.94 -6.37 -5.05
C GLU A 288 -1.38 -4.96 -5.33
N PRO A 289 -0.05 -4.72 -5.19
CA PRO A 289 0.54 -3.40 -5.38
C PRO A 289 0.24 -2.77 -6.75
N THR A 290 0.15 -3.59 -7.80
CA THR A 290 -0.14 -3.14 -9.18
C THR A 290 -1.52 -2.48 -9.33
N LYS A 291 -2.42 -2.65 -8.35
CA LYS A 291 -3.72 -1.97 -8.32
C LYS A 291 -3.65 -0.57 -7.70
N VAL A 292 -2.53 -0.17 -7.12
CA VAL A 292 -2.33 1.15 -6.53
C VAL A 292 -1.60 2.03 -7.53
N LEU A 293 -2.36 2.84 -8.26
CA LEU A 293 -1.83 3.72 -9.32
C LEU A 293 -1.51 5.13 -8.80
N GLY A 294 -2.33 5.64 -7.89
CA GLY A 294 -2.20 6.96 -7.26
C GLY A 294 -1.86 6.82 -5.78
N HIS A 295 -2.82 7.12 -4.91
CA HIS A 295 -2.70 6.94 -3.47
C HIS A 295 -3.94 6.20 -2.94
N ILE A 296 -3.73 5.05 -2.29
CA ILE A 296 -4.79 4.40 -1.51
C ILE A 296 -4.55 4.60 -0.02
N GLU A 297 -5.55 5.10 0.68
CA GLU A 297 -5.62 5.12 2.13
C GLU A 297 -6.53 3.99 2.62
N ILE A 298 -6.03 3.12 3.50
CA ILE A 298 -6.76 2.00 4.10
C ILE A 298 -6.94 2.31 5.58
N MET A 299 -8.17 2.51 6.02
CA MET A 299 -8.50 2.88 7.40
C MET A 299 -9.47 1.90 8.03
N GLY A 300 -9.18 1.48 9.25
CA GLY A 300 -10.15 0.76 10.07
C GLY A 300 -11.18 1.69 10.71
N GLU A 301 -12.45 1.31 10.65
CA GLU A 301 -13.51 1.92 11.45
C GLU A 301 -13.39 1.43 12.88
N ARG A 302 -13.05 2.36 13.77
CA ARG A 302 -12.97 2.11 15.21
C ARG A 302 -14.34 1.76 15.76
N GLY A 303 -14.46 0.58 16.33
CA GLY A 303 -15.60 0.23 17.18
C GLY A 303 -15.53 1.01 18.49
N GLY A 304 -16.66 1.54 18.94
CA GLY A 304 -16.76 2.09 20.28
C GLY A 304 -16.51 1.00 21.32
N SER A 305 -15.56 1.22 22.23
CA SER A 305 -15.29 0.32 23.34
C SER A 305 -15.73 0.91 24.68
N PRO A 306 -16.45 0.15 25.52
CA PRO A 306 -16.70 0.53 26.91
C PRO A 306 -15.44 0.61 27.77
N THR A 307 -14.33 -0.02 27.36
CA THR A 307 -13.08 -0.13 28.15
C THR A 307 -12.02 0.92 27.80
N GLY A 308 -12.31 1.84 26.88
CA GLY A 308 -11.38 2.90 26.48
C GLY A 308 -10.27 2.48 25.51
N TYR A 309 -10.21 1.20 25.12
CA TYR A 309 -9.33 0.72 24.04
C TYR A 309 -10.10 0.69 22.73
N ASP A 310 -9.61 1.34 21.68
CA ASP A 310 -10.24 1.27 20.35
C ASP A 310 -10.35 -0.19 19.88
N VAL A 311 -11.56 -0.64 19.57
CA VAL A 311 -11.76 -1.93 18.89
C VAL A 311 -11.44 -1.71 17.42
N LEU A 312 -10.21 -2.07 17.04
CA LEU A 312 -9.77 -2.02 15.65
C LEU A 312 -10.33 -3.23 14.87
N PRO A 313 -10.65 -3.09 13.57
CA PRO A 313 -10.88 -4.23 12.70
C PRO A 313 -9.68 -5.20 12.74
N ILE A 314 -9.97 -6.49 12.86
CA ILE A 314 -8.96 -7.54 12.94
C ILE A 314 -8.83 -8.22 11.57
N ILE A 315 -7.63 -8.16 11.00
CA ILE A 315 -7.30 -8.82 9.73
C ILE A 315 -6.46 -10.05 10.06
N TYR A 316 -7.03 -11.24 9.90
CA TYR A 316 -6.28 -12.48 10.01
C TYR A 316 -5.64 -12.77 8.65
N CYS A 317 -4.30 -12.80 8.59
CA CYS A 317 -3.53 -13.17 7.42
C CYS A 317 -3.40 -14.69 7.24
N SER A 318 -3.97 -15.47 8.16
CA SER A 318 -3.95 -16.93 8.14
C SER A 318 -5.35 -17.52 8.37
N ALA A 319 -5.55 -18.74 7.90
CA ALA A 319 -6.80 -19.47 8.10
C ALA A 319 -6.86 -20.06 9.51
N LYS A 320 -8.01 -19.94 10.16
CA LYS A 320 -8.31 -20.65 11.40
C LYS A 320 -8.29 -22.16 11.15
N LEU A 321 -7.57 -22.90 11.99
CA LEU A 321 -7.55 -24.36 11.92
C LEU A 321 -8.90 -24.93 12.38
N ALA A 322 -9.40 -25.92 11.64
CA ALA A 322 -10.70 -26.57 11.88
C ALA A 322 -10.53 -28.08 12.06
N GLY A 323 -11.45 -28.72 12.76
CA GLY A 323 -11.39 -30.17 13.01
C GLY A 323 -10.38 -30.55 14.10
N ILE A 324 -10.20 -29.69 15.11
CA ILE A 324 -9.33 -29.99 16.26
C ILE A 324 -9.93 -31.17 17.05
N THR A 325 -9.12 -32.18 17.32
CA THR A 325 -9.51 -33.37 18.09
C THR A 325 -8.49 -33.66 19.17
N LYS A 326 -8.90 -34.37 20.23
CA LYS A 326 -7.99 -34.79 21.30
C LYS A 326 -7.12 -35.95 20.82
N THR A 327 -5.81 -35.89 21.09
CA THR A 327 -4.89 -36.99 20.77
C THR A 327 -5.09 -38.14 21.78
N PRO A 328 -5.38 -39.37 21.31
CA PRO A 328 -5.57 -40.52 22.20
C PRO A 328 -4.35 -40.79 23.09
N GLY A 329 -4.60 -41.13 24.35
CA GLY A 329 -3.54 -41.47 25.32
C GLY A 329 -2.92 -40.28 26.05
N TYR A 330 -3.29 -39.04 25.71
CA TYR A 330 -2.79 -37.83 26.35
C TYR A 330 -3.92 -37.01 26.97
N THR A 331 -3.60 -36.22 28.00
CA THR A 331 -4.57 -35.45 28.76
C THR A 331 -4.83 -34.05 28.19
N LYS A 332 -3.79 -33.40 27.66
CA LYS A 332 -3.77 -32.00 27.17
C LYS A 332 -3.35 -31.87 25.71
N VAL A 333 -2.98 -32.95 25.04
CA VAL A 333 -2.54 -32.92 23.64
C VAL A 333 -3.75 -33.00 22.72
N TYR A 334 -3.84 -32.05 21.81
CA TYR A 334 -4.80 -32.00 20.72
C TYR A 334 -4.08 -31.99 19.40
N GLN A 335 -4.77 -32.41 18.36
CA GLN A 335 -4.24 -32.50 17.02
C GLN A 335 -5.21 -31.94 15.99
N VAL A 336 -4.64 -31.41 14.91
CA VAL A 336 -5.40 -30.92 13.76
C VAL A 336 -4.63 -31.14 12.47
N ALA A 337 -5.33 -31.57 11.43
CA ALA A 337 -4.75 -31.73 10.10
C ALA A 337 -4.50 -30.35 9.47
N VAL A 338 -3.39 -30.22 8.76
CA VAL A 338 -2.95 -28.99 8.12
C VAL A 338 -2.69 -29.25 6.63
N ALA A 339 -3.25 -28.40 5.77
CA ALA A 339 -3.42 -28.70 4.35
C ALA A 339 -2.12 -28.71 3.52
N SER A 340 -1.00 -28.17 4.03
CA SER A 340 0.28 -28.15 3.30
C SER A 340 1.47 -28.35 4.24
N PRO A 341 2.18 -29.49 4.19
CA PRO A 341 3.34 -29.76 5.06
C PRO A 341 4.53 -28.82 4.79
N GLY A 342 4.63 -28.25 3.58
CA GLY A 342 5.65 -27.24 3.24
C GLY A 342 5.51 -25.92 4.02
N ALA A 343 4.33 -25.65 4.59
CA ALA A 343 4.12 -24.49 5.46
C ALA A 343 4.96 -24.57 6.76
N PHE A 344 5.41 -25.77 7.14
CA PHE A 344 6.08 -26.05 8.41
C PHE A 344 7.58 -26.31 8.31
N ALA A 345 8.16 -26.22 7.10
CA ALA A 345 9.59 -25.97 7.01
C ALA A 345 9.86 -24.72 7.87
N ASN A 346 10.58 -24.93 8.98
CA ASN A 346 10.96 -23.90 9.95
C ASN A 346 9.83 -23.42 10.90
N PHE A 347 8.92 -24.30 11.35
CA PHE A 347 7.90 -23.99 12.36
C PHE A 347 8.47 -23.55 13.72
N ASN A 348 8.09 -22.34 14.17
CA ASN A 348 8.45 -21.81 15.49
C ASN A 348 7.26 -21.75 16.44
N TYR A 349 6.13 -21.22 15.96
CA TYR A 349 4.95 -20.98 16.78
C TYR A 349 3.67 -21.25 16.02
N ALA A 350 2.66 -21.75 16.73
CA ALA A 350 1.27 -21.50 16.40
C ALA A 350 0.70 -20.44 17.35
N TYR A 351 -0.51 -19.98 17.10
CA TYR A 351 -1.15 -18.94 17.89
C TYR A 351 -2.54 -19.36 18.32
N GLN A 352 -2.86 -19.13 19.59
CA GLN A 352 -4.21 -19.18 20.12
C GLN A 352 -4.74 -17.75 20.22
N ASP A 353 -5.67 -17.40 19.35
CA ASP A 353 -6.27 -16.07 19.27
C ASP A 353 -7.31 -15.85 20.38
N GLY A 354 -7.44 -14.60 20.83
CA GLY A 354 -8.41 -14.19 21.83
C GLY A 354 -8.02 -14.54 23.27
N VAL A 355 -6.80 -15.04 23.49
CA VAL A 355 -6.27 -15.40 24.81
C VAL A 355 -4.92 -14.73 25.01
N ALA A 356 -4.69 -14.13 26.18
CA ALA A 356 -3.42 -13.49 26.49
C ALA A 356 -2.30 -14.54 26.62
N ASP A 357 -1.06 -14.21 26.21
CA ASP A 357 0.10 -15.09 26.45
C ASP A 357 0.54 -14.96 27.92
N PRO A 358 0.33 -15.99 28.76
CA PRO A 358 0.60 -15.90 30.20
C PRO A 358 2.07 -15.65 30.54
N ARG A 359 3.00 -16.01 29.65
CA ARG A 359 4.45 -15.76 29.82
C ARG A 359 4.84 -14.32 29.58
N THR A 360 3.90 -13.52 29.06
CA THR A 360 4.12 -12.12 28.74
C THR A 360 3.40 -11.19 29.70
N ALA A 361 3.17 -11.64 30.93
CA ALA A 361 2.60 -10.79 31.97
C ALA A 361 3.49 -9.54 32.17
N VAL A 362 2.86 -8.37 32.16
CA VAL A 362 3.53 -7.09 32.43
C VAL A 362 3.86 -7.04 33.91
N THR A 363 5.14 -6.87 34.22
CA THR A 363 5.63 -6.84 35.62
C THR A 363 5.74 -5.42 36.15
N GLY A 364 5.97 -5.26 37.47
CA GLY A 364 5.85 -3.98 38.19
C GLY A 364 6.43 -2.76 37.47
N ASP A 365 7.73 -2.78 37.16
CA ASP A 365 8.40 -1.63 36.51
C ASP A 365 7.97 -1.45 35.04
N GLU A 366 7.61 -2.55 34.36
CA GLU A 366 7.14 -2.48 32.98
C GLU A 366 5.80 -1.74 32.87
N ALA A 367 4.94 -1.87 33.89
CA ALA A 367 3.63 -1.20 33.91
C ALA A 367 3.74 0.35 33.87
N LEU A 368 4.93 0.90 34.13
CA LEU A 368 5.21 2.33 34.03
C LEU A 368 5.50 2.78 32.60
N PHE A 369 5.74 1.87 31.65
CA PHE A 369 6.00 2.21 30.26
C PHE A 369 4.69 2.64 29.56
N PRO A 370 4.57 3.91 29.12
CA PRO A 370 3.34 4.41 28.50
C PRO A 370 2.98 3.67 27.20
N GLN A 371 3.98 3.13 26.49
CA GLN A 371 3.82 2.35 25.26
C GLN A 371 3.00 1.07 25.48
N LEU A 372 2.98 0.52 26.70
CA LEU A 372 2.15 -0.65 27.03
C LEU A 372 0.67 -0.28 27.23
N ARG A 373 0.33 1.01 27.30
CA ARG A 373 -1.04 1.51 27.36
C ARG A 373 -1.88 0.83 28.47
N GLY A 374 -1.26 0.52 29.61
CA GLY A 374 -1.93 -0.12 30.75
C GLY A 374 -2.30 -1.59 30.60
N ARG A 375 -1.84 -2.29 29.55
CA ARG A 375 -2.12 -3.72 29.36
C ARG A 375 -1.45 -4.58 30.44
N SER A 376 -2.12 -5.67 30.84
CA SER A 376 -1.56 -6.65 31.79
C SER A 376 -0.67 -7.70 31.14
N TYR A 377 -0.70 -7.80 29.79
CA TYR A 377 0.13 -8.73 29.02
C TYR A 377 0.63 -8.03 27.76
N TRP A 378 1.90 -8.26 27.39
CA TRP A 378 2.44 -7.75 26.13
C TRP A 378 1.67 -8.31 24.93
N LEU A 379 1.36 -9.61 24.96
CA LEU A 379 0.46 -10.23 23.98
C LEU A 379 -0.92 -10.45 24.61
N ALA A 380 -1.72 -9.38 24.68
CA ALA A 380 -3.00 -9.39 25.41
C ALA A 380 -4.14 -10.16 24.73
N ALA A 381 -4.08 -10.38 23.42
CA ALA A 381 -5.13 -11.02 22.63
C ALA A 381 -4.63 -12.20 21.80
N THR A 382 -3.40 -12.66 22.05
CA THR A 382 -2.78 -13.75 21.30
C THR A 382 -1.81 -14.50 22.21
N CYS A 383 -1.97 -15.81 22.33
CA CYS A 383 -1.04 -16.67 23.04
C CYS A 383 -0.18 -17.44 22.03
N ARG A 384 1.15 -17.43 22.19
CA ARG A 384 2.03 -18.26 21.36
C ARG A 384 2.01 -19.70 21.84
N LEU A 385 1.96 -20.65 20.93
CA LEU A 385 2.17 -22.07 21.23
C LEU A 385 3.61 -22.40 20.83
N MET A 386 4.48 -22.59 21.81
CA MET A 386 5.93 -22.70 21.59
C MET A 386 6.28 -24.04 20.95
N ARG A 387 7.20 -24.05 19.99
CA ARG A 387 7.76 -25.31 19.50
C ARG A 387 8.31 -26.15 20.66
N THR A 388 8.08 -27.45 20.61
CA THR A 388 8.76 -28.41 21.51
C THR A 388 10.26 -28.51 21.22
N THR A 389 11.06 -28.90 22.20
CA THR A 389 12.48 -29.26 21.99
C THR A 389 12.63 -30.67 21.41
N ALA A 390 11.62 -31.53 21.62
CA ALA A 390 11.58 -32.88 21.09
C ALA A 390 11.68 -32.94 19.56
N THR A 391 12.39 -33.96 19.06
CA THR A 391 12.59 -34.22 17.62
C THR A 391 11.77 -35.41 17.10
N THR A 392 11.06 -36.12 17.98
CA THR A 392 10.17 -37.24 17.62
C THR A 392 8.76 -36.97 18.11
N LEU A 393 7.75 -37.49 17.40
CA LEU A 393 6.35 -37.29 17.77
C LEU A 393 6.04 -37.76 19.20
N ALA A 394 6.47 -38.97 19.57
CA ALA A 394 6.16 -39.51 20.90
C ALA A 394 6.74 -38.66 22.04
N ALA A 395 8.00 -38.20 21.90
CA ALA A 395 8.62 -37.31 22.87
C ALA A 395 7.95 -35.93 22.90
N ALA A 396 7.55 -35.41 21.73
CA ALA A 396 6.87 -34.13 21.63
C ALA A 396 5.49 -34.15 22.29
N CYS A 397 4.69 -35.20 22.06
CA CYS A 397 3.40 -35.34 22.73
C CYS A 397 3.57 -35.46 24.26
N ALA A 398 4.59 -36.17 24.74
CA ALA A 398 4.89 -36.24 26.17
C ALA A 398 5.30 -34.87 26.75
N GLU A 399 6.12 -34.10 26.01
CA GLU A 399 6.52 -32.74 26.39
C GLU A 399 5.32 -31.79 26.45
N ILE A 400 4.42 -31.84 25.46
CA ILE A 400 3.19 -31.05 25.41
C ILE A 400 2.25 -31.43 26.58
N ASP A 401 2.09 -32.71 26.88
CA ASP A 401 1.19 -33.16 27.96
C ASP A 401 1.70 -32.76 29.35
N ALA A 402 3.03 -32.81 29.54
CA ALA A 402 3.71 -32.40 30.76
C ALA A 402 3.74 -30.89 30.96
N ALA A 403 3.60 -30.09 29.89
CA ALA A 403 3.67 -28.64 29.97
C ALA A 403 2.59 -28.03 30.90
N GLY A 404 2.98 -26.95 31.59
CA GLY A 404 2.08 -26.15 32.41
C GLY A 404 1.04 -25.41 31.58
N GLY A 405 -0.08 -25.02 32.18
CA GLY A 405 -1.10 -24.22 31.50
C GLY A 405 -0.61 -22.83 31.08
N ASP A 406 0.46 -22.34 31.71
CA ASP A 406 1.17 -21.11 31.39
C ASP A 406 2.26 -21.28 30.32
N ASP A 407 2.52 -22.49 29.85
CA ASP A 407 3.52 -22.75 28.82
C ASP A 407 2.99 -23.66 27.71
N PRO A 408 1.99 -23.21 26.94
CA PRO A 408 1.44 -24.04 25.88
C PRO A 408 2.48 -24.28 24.77
N ARG A 409 2.55 -25.53 24.33
CA ARG A 409 3.50 -26.02 23.33
C ARG A 409 2.82 -26.59 22.09
N ALA A 410 3.58 -26.70 21.02
CA ALA A 410 3.17 -27.23 19.74
C ALA A 410 4.31 -27.97 19.03
N PHE A 411 3.95 -29.01 18.26
CA PHE A 411 4.85 -29.81 17.45
C PHE A 411 4.17 -30.16 16.13
N VAL A 412 4.94 -30.18 15.05
CA VAL A 412 4.43 -30.57 13.74
C VAL A 412 5.08 -31.89 13.34
N ASP A 413 4.24 -32.86 13.01
CA ASP A 413 4.65 -34.12 12.40
C ASP A 413 3.92 -34.29 11.07
N ALA A 414 4.68 -34.34 9.97
CA ALA A 414 4.18 -34.35 8.60
C ALA A 414 3.07 -33.31 8.35
N THR A 415 1.81 -33.73 8.32
CA THR A 415 0.62 -32.92 8.01
C THR A 415 -0.28 -32.70 9.22
N THR A 416 0.23 -32.91 10.43
CA THR A 416 -0.52 -32.76 11.68
C THR A 416 0.20 -31.84 12.65
N LEU A 417 -0.52 -30.84 13.17
CA LEU A 417 -0.08 -30.02 14.30
C LEU A 417 -0.61 -30.65 15.58
N TYR A 418 0.28 -30.98 16.51
CA TYR A 418 -0.01 -31.41 17.87
C TYR A 418 0.26 -30.26 18.82
N PHE A 419 -0.64 -29.97 19.76
CA PHE A 419 -0.50 -28.80 20.62
C PHE A 419 -1.32 -28.90 21.92
N SER A 420 -0.98 -28.05 22.87
CA SER A 420 -1.77 -27.73 24.06
C SER A 420 -2.23 -26.26 23.99
N VAL A 421 -3.29 -25.91 24.71
CA VAL A 421 -3.79 -24.52 24.82
C VAL A 421 -3.42 -23.89 26.15
N ALA A 422 -3.41 -22.55 26.20
CA ALA A 422 -3.25 -21.81 27.44
C ALA A 422 -4.32 -22.23 28.47
N GLY A 423 -3.91 -22.36 29.73
CA GLY A 423 -4.71 -22.91 30.83
C GLY A 423 -4.79 -24.45 30.84
N GLY A 424 -4.31 -25.15 29.81
CA GLY A 424 -4.31 -26.62 29.74
C GLY A 424 -5.70 -27.25 29.57
N GLY A 425 -6.71 -26.46 29.17
CA GLY A 425 -8.10 -26.88 29.02
C GLY A 425 -8.42 -27.63 27.72
N ASP A 426 -9.71 -27.66 27.38
CA ASP A 426 -10.19 -28.23 26.12
C ASP A 426 -9.88 -27.32 24.92
N ALA A 427 -9.16 -27.83 23.94
CA ALA A 427 -8.78 -27.08 22.74
C ALA A 427 -9.77 -27.23 21.57
N THR A 428 -10.79 -28.08 21.66
CA THR A 428 -11.72 -28.35 20.53
C THR A 428 -12.44 -27.08 20.04
N GLY A 429 -12.70 -26.11 20.93
CA GLY A 429 -13.28 -24.81 20.59
C GLY A 429 -12.27 -23.68 20.38
N ALA A 430 -10.96 -23.93 20.49
CA ALA A 430 -9.95 -22.89 20.44
C ALA A 430 -9.77 -22.30 19.03
N SER A 431 -9.44 -21.00 18.97
CA SER A 431 -9.13 -20.31 17.73
C SER A 431 -7.62 -20.40 17.44
N ILE A 432 -7.23 -21.48 16.76
CA ILE A 432 -5.82 -21.76 16.46
C ILE A 432 -5.47 -21.30 15.05
N TYR A 433 -4.34 -20.59 14.93
CA TYR A 433 -3.78 -20.10 13.69
C TYR A 433 -2.31 -20.45 13.59
N TYR A 434 -1.80 -20.49 12.36
CA TYR A 434 -0.37 -20.59 12.07
C TYR A 434 0.08 -19.32 11.34
N ALA A 435 1.33 -18.88 11.49
CA ALA A 435 1.83 -17.72 10.77
C ALA A 435 1.78 -17.95 9.25
N ALA A 436 1.14 -17.05 8.52
CA ALA A 436 1.13 -17.10 7.07
C ALA A 436 2.47 -16.63 6.50
N ALA A 437 2.87 -17.26 5.38
CA ALA A 437 4.03 -16.82 4.61
C ALA A 437 3.75 -15.53 3.82
N ALA A 438 2.48 -15.22 3.56
CA ALA A 438 2.05 -13.99 2.90
C ALA A 438 1.38 -13.06 3.90
N GLY A 439 1.58 -11.77 3.69
CA GLY A 439 0.94 -10.69 4.45
C GLY A 439 -0.24 -10.05 3.72
N MET A 440 -0.88 -9.06 4.37
CA MET A 440 -2.01 -8.29 3.81
C MET A 440 -1.67 -7.59 2.48
N ILE A 441 -0.39 -7.34 2.23
CA ILE A 441 0.09 -6.73 1.00
C ILE A 441 0.91 -7.75 0.21
N ALA A 442 0.67 -7.85 -1.09
CA ALA A 442 1.43 -8.73 -1.94
C ALA A 442 2.83 -8.19 -2.24
N ALA A 443 3.77 -9.11 -2.45
CA ALA A 443 5.10 -8.76 -2.91
C ALA A 443 5.04 -8.18 -4.33
N GLY A 444 6.00 -7.34 -4.68
CA GLY A 444 6.05 -6.68 -5.98
C GLY A 444 7.39 -6.01 -6.25
N THR A 445 7.49 -5.38 -7.42
CA THR A 445 8.71 -4.64 -7.79
C THR A 445 8.86 -3.39 -6.92
N LYS A 446 10.02 -3.26 -6.29
CA LYS A 446 10.38 -2.15 -5.40
C LYS A 446 10.08 -0.78 -6.01
N GLY A 447 9.31 0.06 -5.31
CA GLY A 447 8.97 1.42 -5.73
C GLY A 447 8.18 1.56 -7.04
N ALA A 448 7.66 0.46 -7.60
CA ALA A 448 6.95 0.48 -8.88
C ALA A 448 5.49 0.93 -8.79
N SER A 449 4.88 0.84 -7.60
CA SER A 449 3.47 1.15 -7.34
C SER A 449 3.30 2.56 -6.79
N GLY A 450 2.06 3.01 -6.65
CA GLY A 450 1.70 4.30 -6.06
C GLY A 450 2.05 4.41 -4.57
N ARG A 451 1.23 5.13 -3.82
CA ARG A 451 1.41 5.36 -2.38
C ARG A 451 0.35 4.63 -1.58
N VAL A 452 0.69 4.17 -0.38
CA VAL A 452 -0.26 3.52 0.52
C VAL A 452 -0.21 4.11 1.92
N SER A 453 -1.36 4.37 2.51
CA SER A 453 -1.49 4.67 3.94
C SER A 453 -2.32 3.57 4.60
N ILE A 454 -1.91 3.10 5.77
CA ILE A 454 -2.62 2.08 6.55
C ILE A 454 -2.82 2.64 7.95
N ALA A 455 -4.06 2.68 8.44
CA ALA A 455 -4.34 3.20 9.76
C ALA A 455 -5.42 2.41 10.50
N ASP A 456 -5.30 2.39 11.83
CA ASP A 456 -6.35 1.89 12.74
C ASP A 456 -6.71 0.41 12.49
N LEU A 457 -5.72 -0.46 12.26
CA LEU A 457 -5.92 -1.90 12.04
C LEU A 457 -5.16 -2.77 13.05
N ASP A 458 -5.71 -3.96 13.32
CA ASP A 458 -5.04 -5.06 14.03
C ASP A 458 -4.82 -6.22 13.06
N ILE A 459 -3.59 -6.34 12.55
CA ILE A 459 -3.20 -7.32 11.53
C ILE A 459 -2.50 -8.48 12.24
N ARG A 460 -3.04 -9.69 12.08
CA ARG A 460 -2.58 -10.87 12.82
C ARG A 460 -2.11 -11.97 11.88
N TYR A 461 -1.06 -12.65 12.31
CA TYR A 461 -0.50 -13.87 11.74
C TYR A 461 0.04 -13.72 10.32
N GLY A 462 0.52 -12.52 9.97
CA GLY A 462 1.19 -12.21 8.71
C GLY A 462 1.78 -10.79 8.75
N GLY A 463 2.75 -10.52 7.88
CA GLY A 463 3.42 -9.22 7.80
C GLY A 463 2.82 -8.25 6.78
N LEU A 464 3.57 -7.20 6.44
CA LEU A 464 3.31 -6.25 5.37
C LEU A 464 4.57 -6.12 4.51
N ASP A 465 4.45 -6.38 3.21
CA ASP A 465 5.48 -6.03 2.25
C ASP A 465 5.14 -4.68 1.60
N LEU A 466 5.78 -3.62 2.09
CA LEU A 466 5.62 -2.25 1.61
C LEU A 466 6.74 -1.84 0.64
N THR A 467 7.66 -2.75 0.31
CA THR A 467 8.72 -2.48 -0.67
C THR A 467 8.20 -2.03 -2.05
N PRO A 468 7.04 -2.48 -2.55
CA PRO A 468 6.59 -2.12 -3.89
C PRO A 468 6.10 -0.68 -4.05
N PHE A 469 5.82 0.02 -2.94
CA PHE A 469 5.24 1.37 -2.97
C PHE A 469 6.33 2.45 -3.00
N ARG A 470 6.06 3.54 -3.72
CA ARG A 470 6.93 4.73 -3.72
C ARG A 470 6.99 5.42 -2.37
N ASP A 471 5.92 5.30 -1.59
CA ASP A 471 5.80 5.83 -0.24
C ASP A 471 4.73 5.04 0.52
N ALA A 472 5.02 4.74 1.79
CA ALA A 472 4.09 4.06 2.68
C ALA A 472 3.97 4.80 4.02
N ARG A 473 2.77 4.80 4.59
CA ARG A 473 2.50 5.34 5.92
C ARG A 473 1.72 4.35 6.76
N ILE A 474 2.12 4.13 8.02
CA ILE A 474 1.35 3.33 8.99
C ILE A 474 1.00 4.17 10.21
N GLU A 475 -0.26 4.17 10.63
CA GLU A 475 -0.68 4.85 11.86
C GLU A 475 -1.50 3.97 12.79
N ARG A 476 -1.23 4.05 14.09
CA ARG A 476 -2.08 3.48 15.16
C ARG A 476 -2.51 2.04 14.87
N SER A 477 -1.56 1.24 14.42
CA SER A 477 -1.82 -0.11 13.93
C SER A 477 -0.95 -1.11 14.66
N ARG A 478 -1.44 -2.34 14.77
CA ARG A 478 -0.75 -3.46 15.40
C ARG A 478 -0.56 -4.56 14.37
N ILE A 479 0.63 -5.11 14.27
CA ILE A 479 0.95 -6.17 13.31
C ILE A 479 1.70 -7.27 14.07
N ILE A 480 1.03 -8.40 14.29
CA ILE A 480 1.47 -9.43 15.24
C ILE A 480 1.52 -10.79 14.57
N GLY A 481 2.57 -11.57 14.82
CA GLY A 481 2.67 -12.98 14.44
C GLY A 481 3.08 -13.25 12.99
N ALA A 482 3.84 -12.34 12.36
CA ALA A 482 4.43 -12.61 11.05
C ALA A 482 5.42 -13.80 11.09
N LYS A 483 5.45 -14.59 10.01
CA LYS A 483 6.37 -15.73 9.84
C LYS A 483 7.81 -15.28 9.61
N THR A 484 8.00 -14.17 8.93
CA THR A 484 9.29 -13.52 8.64
C THR A 484 9.21 -12.12 9.24
N ASP A 485 9.68 -11.10 8.53
CA ASP A 485 9.61 -9.71 8.97
C ASP A 485 8.15 -9.23 9.09
N VAL A 486 7.88 -8.40 10.08
CA VAL A 486 6.53 -7.83 10.29
C VAL A 486 6.26 -6.76 9.24
N VAL A 487 7.22 -5.87 8.99
CA VAL A 487 7.10 -4.81 7.97
C VAL A 487 8.39 -4.72 7.17
N SER A 488 8.34 -5.12 5.89
CA SER A 488 9.41 -4.86 4.92
C SER A 488 9.10 -3.56 4.18
N TYR A 489 10.07 -2.67 3.98
CA TYR A 489 9.80 -1.36 3.37
C TYR A 489 10.89 -0.84 2.44
N PHE A 490 10.47 0.00 1.48
CA PHE A 490 11.36 0.89 0.73
C PHE A 490 11.32 2.30 1.28
N LYS A 491 10.14 2.90 1.42
CA LYS A 491 9.96 4.20 2.05
C LYS A 491 8.77 4.13 2.99
N LEU A 492 9.01 4.35 4.28
CA LEU A 492 8.01 4.22 5.32
C LEU A 492 8.05 5.42 6.26
N SER A 493 6.87 5.94 6.56
CA SER A 493 6.63 6.76 7.75
C SER A 493 5.66 6.04 8.68
N TYR A 494 5.84 6.16 10.00
CA TYR A 494 4.87 5.58 10.92
C TYR A 494 4.66 6.40 12.19
N HIS A 495 3.51 6.20 12.83
CA HIS A 495 3.16 6.77 14.12
C HIS A 495 2.31 5.77 14.92
N ASP A 496 2.64 5.53 16.20
CA ASP A 496 1.93 4.59 17.06
C ASP A 496 1.84 3.16 16.49
N LEU A 497 2.96 2.60 16.10
CA LEU A 497 3.04 1.27 15.50
C LEU A 497 3.44 0.22 16.54
N GLU A 498 2.73 -0.90 16.59
CA GLU A 498 3.13 -2.10 17.32
C GLU A 498 3.49 -3.22 16.36
N VAL A 499 4.67 -3.82 16.54
CA VAL A 499 5.14 -4.95 15.73
C VAL A 499 5.64 -6.09 16.62
N SER A 500 5.31 -7.31 16.20
CA SER A 500 5.84 -8.52 16.81
C SER A 500 5.81 -9.67 15.81
N CYS A 501 6.96 -10.26 15.47
CA CYS A 501 7.01 -11.48 14.65
C CYS A 501 7.36 -12.70 15.50
N GLY A 502 6.96 -13.87 15.01
CA GLY A 502 7.42 -15.15 15.53
C GLY A 502 8.69 -15.68 14.85
N GLY A 503 9.02 -15.16 13.66
CA GLY A 503 10.08 -15.71 12.81
C GLY A 503 9.89 -17.19 12.43
N ALA A 504 10.71 -17.66 11.49
CA ALA A 504 10.89 -19.07 11.16
C ALA A 504 12.34 -19.46 11.51
N LEU A 505 12.60 -20.71 11.90
CA LEU A 505 13.90 -21.28 12.36
C LEU A 505 15.20 -20.91 11.62
N ILE A 506 15.17 -20.27 10.45
CA ILE A 506 16.40 -19.79 9.84
C ILE A 506 16.82 -18.57 10.65
N ALA A 507 17.93 -18.73 11.38
CA ALA A 507 18.43 -17.83 12.43
C ALA A 507 18.81 -16.40 12.00
N LEU A 508 18.25 -15.91 10.89
CA LEU A 508 18.63 -14.68 10.18
C LEU A 508 17.40 -13.90 9.65
N THR A 509 16.18 -14.23 10.09
CA THR A 509 14.96 -13.55 9.61
C THR A 509 13.94 -13.38 10.72
N GLY A 510 13.05 -12.39 10.57
CA GLY A 510 12.03 -12.07 11.54
C GLY A 510 12.36 -10.81 12.31
N ASP A 511 12.44 -9.70 11.57
CA ASP A 511 12.55 -8.38 12.16
C ASP A 511 11.17 -7.78 12.42
N GLY A 512 11.09 -6.84 13.36
CA GLY A 512 9.93 -5.97 13.45
C GLY A 512 9.80 -5.11 12.18
N LEU A 513 10.81 -4.30 11.89
CA LEU A 513 10.87 -3.47 10.69
C LEU A 513 12.16 -3.80 9.94
N ASN A 514 12.07 -4.13 8.64
CA ASN A 514 13.24 -4.45 7.81
C ASN A 514 13.28 -3.59 6.54
N GLY A 515 14.41 -2.91 6.30
CA GLY A 515 14.61 -2.04 5.13
C GLY A 515 15.94 -2.31 4.43
N HIS A 516 15.89 -2.54 3.11
CA HIS A 516 17.08 -2.82 2.28
C HIS A 516 17.24 -1.85 1.10
N LEU A 517 18.45 -1.82 0.52
CA LEU A 517 18.80 -1.18 -0.75
C LEU A 517 18.38 0.30 -0.86
N GLY A 518 18.78 1.13 0.10
CA GLY A 518 18.44 2.56 0.09
C GLY A 518 17.08 2.88 0.71
N ALA A 519 16.62 2.10 1.68
CA ALA A 519 15.33 2.31 2.30
C ALA A 519 15.29 3.62 3.11
N GLN A 520 14.14 4.27 3.17
CA GLN A 520 13.91 5.52 3.89
C GLN A 520 12.91 5.28 5.02
N LEU A 521 13.28 5.67 6.24
CA LEU A 521 12.41 5.52 7.40
C LEU A 521 12.25 6.84 8.17
N ALA A 522 11.01 7.17 8.53
CA ALA A 522 10.65 8.28 9.41
C ALA A 522 9.64 7.79 10.47
N GLY A 523 10.14 7.45 11.64
CA GLY A 523 9.36 6.83 12.71
C GLY A 523 8.97 7.77 13.85
N GLY A 524 7.72 7.69 14.29
CA GLY A 524 7.20 8.30 15.52
C GLY A 524 7.38 7.38 16.73
N GLU A 525 6.27 6.96 17.34
CA GLU A 525 6.24 5.99 18.45
C GLU A 525 6.20 4.53 17.96
N LEU A 526 7.15 3.70 18.41
CA LEU A 526 7.25 2.27 18.08
C LEU A 526 7.16 1.40 19.35
N LEU A 527 6.36 0.35 19.29
CA LEU A 527 6.37 -0.76 20.24
C LEU A 527 6.77 -2.03 19.50
N SER A 528 8.05 -2.37 19.53
CA SER A 528 8.58 -3.54 18.82
C SER A 528 8.99 -4.61 19.82
N HIS A 529 8.36 -5.78 19.76
CA HIS A 529 8.68 -6.81 20.74
C HIS A 529 8.55 -8.23 20.28
N HIS A 530 9.26 -9.12 20.98
CA HIS A 530 9.18 -10.56 20.78
C HIS A 530 9.54 -11.00 19.36
N ASN A 531 10.23 -10.16 18.58
CA ASN A 531 10.71 -10.51 17.25
C ASN A 531 11.78 -11.60 17.35
N ASN A 532 11.89 -12.42 16.31
CA ASN A 532 12.84 -13.52 16.30
C ASN A 532 14.28 -13.04 16.13
N ASP A 533 14.48 -12.02 15.29
CA ASP A 533 15.75 -11.33 15.12
C ASP A 533 15.65 -9.91 15.68
N ASP A 534 15.76 -8.87 14.85
CA ASP A 534 15.90 -7.50 15.32
C ASP A 534 14.55 -6.80 15.53
N GLY A 535 14.48 -5.87 16.49
CA GLY A 535 13.30 -5.01 16.63
C GLY A 535 13.10 -4.09 15.42
N LEU A 536 14.22 -3.63 14.84
CA LEU A 536 14.30 -2.74 13.67
C LEU A 536 15.66 -2.94 13.00
N SER A 537 15.68 -3.15 11.69
CA SER A 537 16.88 -3.46 10.90
C SER A 537 16.95 -2.66 9.57
N PRO A 538 17.54 -1.44 9.57
CA PRO A 538 17.88 -0.73 8.34
C PRO A 538 19.24 -1.19 7.80
N HIS A 539 19.24 -1.67 6.56
CA HIS A 539 20.40 -2.20 5.86
C HIS A 539 20.97 -1.23 4.80
N GLU A 540 21.76 -1.75 3.85
CA GLU A 540 22.65 -1.01 2.96
C GLU A 540 21.99 0.17 2.25
N GLY A 541 22.63 1.33 2.37
CA GLY A 541 22.17 2.59 1.79
C GLY A 541 20.96 3.23 2.47
N SER A 542 20.38 2.58 3.48
CA SER A 542 19.19 3.10 4.15
C SER A 542 19.48 4.39 4.91
N VAL A 543 18.52 5.31 4.94
CA VAL A 543 18.65 6.61 5.59
C VAL A 543 17.40 6.98 6.37
N GLY A 544 17.57 7.76 7.44
CA GLY A 544 16.46 8.47 8.07
C GLY A 544 16.48 8.44 9.58
N ASN A 545 15.31 8.71 10.16
CA ASN A 545 15.07 8.65 11.58
C ASN A 545 14.21 7.41 11.86
N PRO A 546 14.81 6.26 12.16
CA PRO A 546 14.08 5.03 12.35
C PRO A 546 13.04 5.08 13.46
N CYS A 547 13.22 5.91 14.49
CA CYS A 547 12.33 5.97 15.65
C CYS A 547 12.60 7.21 16.51
N ASP A 548 11.60 8.10 16.65
CA ASP A 548 11.68 9.25 17.57
C ASP A 548 11.57 8.82 19.04
N SER A 549 10.63 7.91 19.34
CA SER A 549 10.38 7.40 20.70
C SER A 549 9.78 6.00 20.64
N GLY A 550 9.84 5.24 21.73
CA GLY A 550 9.28 3.89 21.72
C GLY A 550 9.83 2.97 22.78
N LEU A 551 9.32 1.74 22.76
CA LEU A 551 9.74 0.64 23.61
C LEU A 551 10.05 -0.57 22.73
N ILE A 552 11.31 -0.98 22.72
CA ILE A 552 11.78 -2.12 21.94
C ILE A 552 12.29 -3.18 22.89
N ALA A 553 11.60 -4.32 22.96
CA ALA A 553 11.82 -5.28 24.04
C ALA A 553 11.70 -6.74 23.61
N TYR A 554 12.42 -7.63 24.30
CA TYR A 554 12.29 -9.08 24.14
C TYR A 554 12.55 -9.63 22.73
N ASN A 555 13.32 -8.92 21.91
CA ASN A 555 13.72 -9.40 20.58
C ASN A 555 14.89 -10.40 20.71
N GLY A 556 14.92 -11.40 19.82
CA GLY A 556 15.93 -12.46 19.83
C GLY A 556 17.31 -11.99 19.38
N GLY A 557 17.34 -11.07 18.40
CA GLY A 557 18.49 -10.30 17.96
C GLY A 557 18.68 -9.03 18.80
N SER A 558 18.87 -7.89 18.17
CA SER A 558 19.03 -6.57 18.81
C SER A 558 17.72 -5.79 18.89
N ALA A 559 17.72 -4.68 19.64
CA ALA A 559 16.60 -3.74 19.58
C ALA A 559 16.60 -3.02 18.24
N ILE A 560 17.77 -2.50 17.86
CA ILE A 560 17.98 -1.79 16.60
C ILE A 560 19.32 -2.24 16.00
N ALA A 561 19.27 -2.82 14.80
CA ALA A 561 20.43 -3.23 14.01
C ALA A 561 20.61 -2.26 12.83
N VAL A 562 21.53 -1.30 12.93
CA VAL A 562 21.87 -0.46 11.78
C VAL A 562 23.00 -1.14 11.02
N ALA A 563 22.67 -1.86 9.95
CA ALA A 563 23.65 -2.65 9.19
C ALA A 563 24.63 -1.78 8.39
N TYR A 564 25.67 -2.39 7.83
CA TYR A 564 26.68 -1.69 7.03
C TYR A 564 26.09 -0.92 5.84
N GLY A 565 26.48 0.35 5.68
CA GLY A 565 25.98 1.24 4.62
C GLY A 565 24.77 2.08 5.00
N ALA A 566 24.16 1.85 6.17
CA ALA A 566 23.02 2.64 6.64
C ALA A 566 23.46 3.91 7.38
N ASN A 567 22.64 4.97 7.30
CA ASN A 567 22.86 6.24 7.98
C ASN A 567 21.60 6.66 8.74
N CYS A 568 21.59 6.43 10.05
CA CYS A 568 20.40 6.57 10.87
C CYS A 568 20.56 7.56 12.02
N VAL A 569 19.49 8.28 12.32
CA VAL A 569 19.33 9.04 13.58
C VAL A 569 18.31 8.31 14.43
N VAL A 570 18.77 7.60 15.43
CA VAL A 570 17.95 6.86 16.37
C VAL A 570 17.61 7.76 17.56
N GLY A 571 16.34 8.01 17.78
CA GLY A 571 15.83 8.75 18.93
C GLY A 571 15.69 10.25 18.70
N GLY A 572 15.05 10.89 19.67
CA GLY A 572 14.61 12.30 19.65
C GLY A 572 13.71 12.61 20.86
N GLY A 573 12.96 11.60 21.30
CA GLY A 573 12.25 11.47 22.57
C GLY A 573 12.82 10.35 23.47
N ALA A 574 11.95 9.72 24.28
CA ALA A 574 12.32 8.65 25.23
C ALA A 574 12.25 7.26 24.56
N LEU A 575 13.26 6.91 23.76
CA LEU A 575 13.41 5.55 23.24
C LEU A 575 14.01 4.62 24.30
N ILE A 576 13.35 3.50 24.57
CA ILE A 576 13.74 2.52 25.57
C ILE A 576 13.98 1.16 24.91
N SER A 577 15.20 0.65 25.02
CA SER A 577 15.51 -0.77 24.83
C SER A 577 15.38 -1.49 26.18
N TYR A 578 14.70 -2.64 26.19
CA TYR A 578 14.43 -3.40 27.41
C TYR A 578 14.53 -4.92 27.22
N ARG A 579 15.43 -5.57 27.97
CA ARG A 579 15.57 -7.05 28.02
C ARG A 579 15.61 -7.71 26.63
N ASN A 580 16.21 -7.05 25.65
CA ASN A 580 16.51 -7.74 24.40
C ASN A 580 17.54 -8.85 24.72
N GLN A 581 17.45 -10.00 24.04
CA GLN A 581 18.46 -11.07 24.12
C GLN A 581 18.45 -11.92 25.39
N ARG A 582 17.36 -11.90 26.16
CA ARG A 582 17.19 -12.75 27.35
C ARG A 582 16.54 -14.11 27.11
N ARG A 583 16.25 -14.49 25.87
CA ARG A 583 15.53 -15.75 25.61
C ARG A 583 16.51 -16.88 25.31
N ALA A 584 16.45 -17.92 26.13
CA ALA A 584 17.03 -19.22 25.78
C ALA A 584 16.48 -19.66 24.42
N ASP A 585 17.34 -20.15 23.52
CA ASP A 585 16.91 -20.78 22.27
C ASP A 585 15.89 -21.85 22.65
N PRO A 586 14.64 -21.72 22.23
CA PRO A 586 13.58 -22.63 22.63
C PRO A 586 13.81 -24.06 22.13
N ASN A 587 14.80 -24.30 21.24
CA ASN A 587 15.11 -25.62 20.70
C ASN A 587 16.20 -26.39 21.46
N ASN A 588 17.12 -25.71 22.17
CA ASN A 588 18.20 -26.39 22.90
C ASN A 588 18.47 -25.80 24.31
N GLY A 589 17.74 -24.78 24.73
CA GLY A 589 17.94 -24.09 26.00
C GLY A 589 19.21 -23.24 26.07
N ALA A 590 20.05 -23.23 25.03
CA ALA A 590 21.24 -22.38 24.94
C ALA A 590 20.84 -20.99 24.48
N LEU A 591 21.31 -19.96 25.16
CA LEU A 591 21.03 -18.59 24.76
C LEU A 591 21.77 -18.29 23.44
N ARG A 592 21.04 -18.01 22.35
CA ARG A 592 21.62 -17.42 21.14
C ARG A 592 21.70 -15.92 21.39
N TYR A 593 22.91 -15.41 21.52
CA TYR A 593 23.13 -13.99 21.81
C TYR A 593 23.70 -13.30 20.55
N LYS A 594 22.92 -12.44 19.89
CA LYS A 594 23.46 -11.10 19.62
C LYS A 594 23.45 -10.42 20.99
N PRO A 595 24.53 -9.81 21.52
CA PRO A 595 24.56 -9.31 22.89
C PRO A 595 24.24 -7.81 23.06
N GLY A 596 23.86 -7.06 22.02
CA GLY A 596 23.66 -5.60 22.09
C GLY A 596 22.25 -5.04 21.88
N ALA A 597 21.83 -4.06 22.69
CA ALA A 597 20.63 -3.25 22.42
C ALA A 597 20.68 -2.58 21.03
N PHE A 598 21.84 -1.99 20.69
CA PHE A 598 22.10 -1.34 19.41
C PHE A 598 23.22 -2.09 18.70
N CYS A 599 22.97 -2.55 17.48
CA CYS A 599 23.87 -3.43 16.74
C CYS A 599 24.29 -2.84 15.38
N VAL A 600 25.50 -3.19 14.94
CA VAL A 600 25.93 -3.09 13.53
C VAL A 600 26.17 -4.49 13.02
N VAL A 601 25.59 -4.79 11.85
CA VAL A 601 25.69 -6.11 11.21
C VAL A 601 26.44 -5.98 9.88
N GLY A 602 27.41 -6.89 9.69
CA GLY A 602 27.90 -7.36 8.39
C GLY A 602 28.87 -6.46 7.64
N ASP A 603 30.14 -6.41 8.03
CA ASP A 603 31.19 -5.79 7.20
C ASP A 603 31.31 -6.58 5.88
N PRO A 604 30.99 -5.97 4.72
CA PRO A 604 31.05 -6.68 3.45
C PRO A 604 32.48 -7.08 3.04
N THR A 605 33.50 -6.60 3.74
CA THR A 605 34.91 -6.90 3.45
C THR A 605 35.48 -8.08 4.23
N GLU A 606 34.86 -8.52 5.34
CA GLU A 606 35.42 -9.58 6.19
C GLU A 606 34.76 -10.95 6.00
N ASP A 607 33.45 -11.04 5.71
CA ASP A 607 32.73 -12.31 5.89
C ASP A 607 32.14 -12.98 4.65
N GLY A 608 32.36 -12.46 3.44
CA GLY A 608 31.72 -13.03 2.24
C GLY A 608 30.18 -13.01 2.29
N HIS A 609 29.60 -12.32 3.28
CA HIS A 609 28.19 -11.94 3.37
C HIS A 609 27.92 -10.91 2.27
N GLY A 610 27.77 -11.37 1.03
CA GLY A 610 27.46 -10.52 -0.13
C GLY A 610 26.07 -9.89 -0.14
N GLY A 611 25.39 -9.82 1.01
CA GLY A 611 24.05 -9.26 1.15
C GLY A 611 24.06 -7.75 1.37
N ASP A 612 24.85 -7.28 2.35
CA ASP A 612 24.75 -5.90 2.85
C ASP A 612 25.90 -5.06 2.27
N GLY A 613 25.70 -4.53 1.06
CA GLY A 613 26.73 -3.91 0.21
C GLY A 613 27.26 -2.53 0.62
N GLY A 614 27.32 -2.21 1.92
CA GLY A 614 27.65 -0.88 2.44
C GLY A 614 29.11 -0.61 2.77
N VAL A 615 29.67 0.54 2.37
CA VAL A 615 31.08 0.90 2.66
C VAL A 615 31.34 1.44 4.07
N SER A 616 30.33 2.00 4.74
CA SER A 616 30.42 2.51 6.11
C SER A 616 29.04 2.77 6.70
N THR A 617 28.91 2.72 8.02
CA THR A 617 27.66 3.05 8.73
C THR A 617 27.83 4.24 9.66
N ASN A 618 26.80 5.07 9.75
CA ASN A 618 26.74 6.19 10.67
C ASN A 618 25.45 6.13 11.48
N ALA A 619 25.55 6.11 12.81
CA ALA A 619 24.40 6.11 13.70
C ALA A 619 24.50 7.22 14.75
N ILE A 620 23.45 8.02 14.92
CA ILE A 620 23.32 8.98 16.01
C ILE A 620 22.25 8.46 16.98
N PHE A 621 22.62 8.21 18.23
CA PHE A 621 21.73 7.78 19.30
C PHE A 621 21.44 8.98 20.21
N ASN A 622 20.20 9.45 20.19
CA ASN A 622 19.78 10.65 20.92
C ASN A 622 18.77 10.29 22.01
N ARG A 623 19.10 10.62 23.28
CA ARG A 623 18.23 10.40 24.46
C ARG A 623 17.71 8.97 24.65
N CYS A 624 18.48 8.00 24.18
CA CYS A 624 18.13 6.59 24.32
C CYS A 624 18.37 6.07 25.74
N VAL A 625 17.62 5.02 26.12
CA VAL A 625 17.76 4.30 27.38
C VAL A 625 17.89 2.81 27.08
N SER A 626 18.91 2.14 27.59
CA SER A 626 19.06 0.69 27.55
C SER A 626 18.97 0.15 28.97
N ILE A 627 17.93 -0.63 29.22
CA ILE A 627 17.58 -1.15 30.55
C ILE A 627 17.69 -2.67 30.50
N GLU A 628 18.41 -3.23 31.47
CA GLU A 628 18.52 -4.68 31.67
C GLU A 628 19.14 -5.48 30.50
N ASP A 629 19.60 -4.81 29.44
CA ASP A 629 20.35 -5.40 28.32
C ASP A 629 21.77 -5.82 28.77
N TYR A 630 22.32 -6.84 28.12
CA TYR A 630 23.63 -7.40 28.46
C TYR A 630 24.77 -6.49 27.98
N THR A 631 24.72 -6.01 26.73
CA THR A 631 25.54 -4.91 26.22
C THR A 631 24.65 -3.88 25.53
N SER A 632 25.01 -2.60 25.56
CA SER A 632 24.23 -1.58 24.84
C SER A 632 24.65 -1.43 23.38
N PHE A 633 25.91 -1.67 23.05
CA PHE A 633 26.42 -1.56 21.67
C PHE A 633 27.20 -2.83 21.34
N TYR A 634 26.83 -3.55 20.26
CA TYR A 634 27.49 -4.78 19.79
C TYR A 634 27.69 -4.87 18.26
N SER A 635 28.87 -5.31 17.79
CA SER A 635 29.15 -5.60 16.36
C SER A 635 29.31 -7.09 16.17
N ASP A 636 28.72 -7.62 15.10
CA ASP A 636 28.98 -9.00 14.65
C ASP A 636 30.41 -9.17 14.11
N ASP A 637 31.07 -8.08 13.68
CA ASP A 637 32.44 -8.10 13.14
C ASP A 637 33.51 -7.78 14.19
N ALA A 638 34.68 -8.41 14.06
CA ALA A 638 35.78 -8.30 15.00
C ALA A 638 36.61 -7.00 14.88
N THR A 639 36.49 -6.25 13.77
CA THR A 639 37.35 -5.08 13.51
C THR A 639 36.64 -3.73 13.47
N GLY A 640 35.33 -3.65 13.23
CA GLY A 640 34.48 -2.46 13.45
C GLY A 640 34.96 -1.14 12.81
N ASP A 641 35.94 -1.16 11.89
CA ASP A 641 36.75 0.01 11.55
C ASP A 641 35.99 1.07 10.71
N ARG A 642 34.77 0.74 10.25
CA ARG A 642 33.96 1.59 9.36
C ARG A 642 32.52 1.82 9.81
N ALA A 643 32.19 1.46 11.06
CA ALA A 643 30.91 1.81 11.67
C ALA A 643 31.11 2.92 12.70
N TYR A 644 30.50 4.08 12.50
CA TYR A 644 30.66 5.27 13.36
C TYR A 644 29.37 5.56 14.15
N GLY A 645 29.53 5.85 15.44
CA GLY A 645 28.43 6.16 16.33
C GLY A 645 28.62 7.49 17.07
N TRP A 646 27.52 8.22 17.30
CA TRP A 646 27.44 9.34 18.25
C TRP A 646 26.35 9.06 19.28
N ALA A 647 26.66 9.17 20.57
CA ALA A 647 25.66 9.09 21.64
C ALA A 647 25.47 10.47 22.29
N ILE A 648 24.23 10.96 22.34
CA ILE A 648 23.90 12.31 22.83
C ILE A 648 22.77 12.20 23.86
N GLY A 649 23.00 12.65 25.10
CA GLY A 649 21.97 12.75 26.12
C GLY A 649 21.33 11.43 26.58
N CYS A 650 21.97 10.28 26.35
CA CYS A 650 21.42 8.96 26.68
C CYS A 650 21.45 8.70 28.20
N GLN A 651 20.38 8.16 28.78
CA GLN A 651 20.22 8.13 30.25
C GLN A 651 20.76 6.86 30.93
N ALA A 652 20.87 5.75 30.20
CA ALA A 652 21.46 4.52 30.71
C ALA A 652 22.09 3.76 29.55
N LEU A 653 23.42 3.73 29.51
CA LEU A 653 24.18 2.91 28.58
C LEU A 653 25.13 2.01 29.36
N ARG A 654 25.15 0.72 29.00
CA ARG A 654 26.09 -0.31 29.44
C ARG A 654 27.09 -0.60 28.31
N PRO A 655 28.21 0.11 28.22
CA PRO A 655 29.20 -0.19 27.20
C PRO A 655 30.02 -1.41 27.62
N SER A 656 29.93 -2.46 26.82
CA SER A 656 30.87 -3.56 26.82
C SER A 656 30.96 -4.07 25.38
N THR A 657 32.20 -4.17 24.86
CA THR A 657 32.58 -4.60 23.50
C THR A 657 31.88 -3.85 22.37
N MET A 658 32.47 -2.73 21.92
CA MET A 658 31.77 -1.72 21.10
C MET A 658 31.57 -2.12 19.64
N ALA A 659 30.32 -2.05 19.18
CA ALA A 659 29.96 -2.24 17.77
C ALA A 659 30.48 -1.19 16.83
N TYR A 660 30.39 0.04 17.33
CA TYR A 660 30.68 1.25 16.61
C TYR A 660 32.04 1.70 17.09
N ASN A 661 32.83 2.27 16.19
CA ASN A 661 33.72 3.35 16.54
C ASN A 661 32.87 4.51 17.06
N LEU A 662 32.51 4.44 18.35
CA LEU A 662 31.81 5.52 19.04
C LEU A 662 32.79 6.69 19.14
N THR A 663 32.70 7.60 18.18
CA THR A 663 33.62 8.73 18.06
C THR A 663 33.31 9.82 19.07
N LYS A 664 32.06 9.90 19.55
CA LYS A 664 31.62 10.92 20.49
C LYS A 664 30.48 10.44 21.40
N ALA A 665 30.63 10.70 22.70
CA ALA A 665 29.54 10.60 23.68
C ALA A 665 29.43 11.92 24.46
N THR A 666 28.26 12.57 24.41
CA THR A 666 28.01 13.87 25.05
C THR A 666 26.79 13.81 25.95
N GLY A 667 26.92 14.20 27.23
CA GLY A 667 25.79 14.32 28.14
C GLY A 667 25.08 13.01 28.49
N CYS A 668 25.75 11.86 28.34
CA CYS A 668 25.15 10.55 28.63
C CYS A 668 25.45 10.10 30.07
N ALA A 669 24.48 9.46 30.73
CA ALA A 669 24.67 8.83 32.03
C ALA A 669 25.07 7.35 31.87
N TYR A 670 26.08 6.93 32.64
CA TYR A 670 26.72 5.62 32.56
C TYR A 670 26.29 4.75 33.73
N THR A 671 25.85 3.51 33.48
CA THR A 671 25.25 2.64 34.52
C THR A 671 25.92 1.26 34.66
N GLY A 672 27.15 1.07 34.16
CA GLY A 672 27.88 -0.21 34.22
C GLY A 672 29.10 -0.23 35.16
N THR A 673 29.62 -1.43 35.46
CA THR A 673 30.97 -1.62 36.02
C THR A 673 31.96 -1.75 34.87
N SER A 674 32.96 -0.88 34.82
CA SER A 674 33.87 -0.65 33.69
C SER A 674 34.48 -1.92 33.06
N ALA A 675 34.08 -2.25 31.83
CA ALA A 675 34.98 -2.88 30.86
C ALA A 675 35.70 -1.77 30.07
N ALA A 676 36.94 -2.04 29.66
CA ALA A 676 37.89 -1.06 29.12
C ALA A 676 37.28 -0.12 28.07
N ARG A 677 37.48 1.19 28.27
CA ARG A 677 37.23 2.20 27.22
C ARG A 677 38.07 1.84 26.02
N HIS A 678 37.50 1.85 24.82
CA HIS A 678 38.30 1.84 23.61
C HIS A 678 39.09 3.15 23.54
N ALA A 679 40.37 3.10 23.16
CA ALA A 679 41.26 4.27 23.16
C ALA A 679 40.80 5.44 22.25
N ARG A 680 39.77 5.22 21.42
CA ARG A 680 39.28 6.17 20.40
C ARG A 680 38.01 6.94 20.78
N THR A 681 37.34 6.63 21.90
CA THR A 681 36.09 7.33 22.28
C THR A 681 36.36 8.63 23.02
N VAL A 682 35.95 9.75 22.41
CA VAL A 682 35.94 11.06 23.07
C VAL A 682 34.67 11.20 23.90
N VAL A 683 34.81 11.16 25.23
CA VAL A 683 33.71 11.44 26.16
C VAL A 683 33.78 12.92 26.52
N GLU A 684 32.81 13.69 26.04
CA GLU A 684 32.59 15.06 26.50
C GLU A 684 31.63 14.99 27.68
N THR A 685 32.17 14.87 28.90
CA THR A 685 31.36 15.04 30.10
C THR A 685 30.79 16.46 30.08
N PRO A 686 29.47 16.64 30.28
CA PRO A 686 28.92 17.97 30.44
C PRO A 686 29.67 18.64 31.59
N SER A 687 30.20 19.84 31.34
CA SER A 687 30.79 20.66 32.40
C SER A 687 29.77 20.72 33.53
N PRO A 688 30.14 20.44 34.80
CA PRO A 688 29.20 20.57 35.89
C PRO A 688 28.63 21.98 35.83
N VAL A 689 27.32 22.07 35.61
CA VAL A 689 26.61 23.34 35.75
C VAL A 689 26.72 23.68 37.23
N VAL A 690 27.56 24.67 37.52
CA VAL A 690 27.73 25.27 38.86
C VAL A 690 26.47 26.04 39.21
#